data_AF-A0A9D7XVV9-F1
#
_entry.id   AF-A0A9D7XVV9-F1
#
_cell.length_a   1.000
_cell.length_b   1.000
_cell.length_c   1.000
_cell.angle_alpha   90.00
_cell.angle_beta   90.00
_cell.angle_gamma   90.00
#
_symmetry.space_group_name_H-M   'P 1'
#
loop_
_entity.id
_entity.type
_entity.pdbx_description
1 polymer ?
#
loop_
_entity_poly.entity_id
_entity_poly.type
_entity_poly.pdbx_seq_one_letter_code
_entity_poly.pdbx_strand_id
1 'polypeptide(L)'
;MTNSASKATPTSASALSVRASAAHRPVSPLLFGLFYEDINLSSDGGLNANLVNNHSFEGVYLDPKHKELRALAMRTPTTKHLDRARHWETSGPAAKLSVLGTDAVASHGHYGRLTGGSGATLTNHGYPGDAGPSVAVRAGVNLRFTALARGPQGGSRCHVVLLAGDGNLVAEADFTVPAGDQWTQVVAELSPTRTVRASLQLVLPDGGTLDLDEVRLIPEDHWGAGDPRWSQGLFRRDLVEALRDLAPRFMRFPGGCIVEGLTLENAYDWKASVGPLAERRPNYNLWGMHRPDGDYSQSLQIGFYEYFLLCEDLGMEPMPVVSAGLACQFRSREVTPVDGADFSKVVQDTLDLIDWATGDPATNAWAAKRAAGGHPEPFRLNLLGIGNENHGPVYLERFERIRAAVDAHHPGLTIIMSSGTAPAGKAFDQSWAHARTCGDAKTVVDEHFYKSPAWFIDQVNRYDDYPRGGAQVFMGEYAAHVPTLPIPRRLRLPANTIKSAIAEAAFLTGVERNADVVAMTSYAPLLNHLESELWQHNLIDFDGFTVTPTANAAVQKLFATTLGERIVDLDGELPAGVFASASRSDDRLCVHLVNTTTIPQDVTLTVDLPLHGAGSATVLAAPHGIQPSRRMGSRERAKLLEDHLALAVHDGAVSLTLRPQSVSALEFGLASVS
;
A
#
# COMPACT_ATOMS: atom_id res chain seq x y z
N MET A 1 0.48 6.31 67.20
CA MET A 1 0.13 4.90 66.89
C MET A 1 0.39 4.70 65.41
N THR A 2 1.09 3.62 65.10
CA THR A 2 1.79 3.32 63.85
C THR A 2 0.87 3.08 62.66
N ASN A 3 1.22 3.68 61.52
CA ASN A 3 0.74 3.37 60.17
C ASN A 3 0.94 1.86 59.88
N SER A 4 -0.14 1.11 59.62
CA SER A 4 -0.03 -0.19 58.99
C SER A 4 0.04 0.00 57.48
N ALA A 5 1.27 0.03 56.96
CA ALA A 5 1.50 -0.19 55.54
C ALA A 5 1.01 -1.61 55.20
N SER A 6 -0.01 -1.67 54.34
CA SER A 6 -0.37 -2.88 53.60
C SER A 6 0.85 -3.32 52.80
N LYS A 7 1.52 -4.38 53.25
CA LYS A 7 2.51 -5.09 52.44
C LYS A 7 1.77 -5.73 51.28
N ALA A 8 1.94 -5.18 50.09
CA ALA A 8 1.65 -5.91 48.86
C ALA A 8 2.49 -7.19 48.88
N THR A 9 1.81 -8.33 48.89
CA THR A 9 2.43 -9.65 48.71
C THR A 9 3.12 -9.65 47.35
N PRO A 10 4.37 -10.13 47.21
CA PRO A 10 4.97 -10.30 45.89
C PRO A 10 4.12 -11.34 45.16
N THR A 11 3.47 -10.94 44.07
CA THR A 11 2.97 -11.89 43.08
C THR A 11 4.19 -12.69 42.64
N SER A 12 4.16 -14.01 42.79
CA SER A 12 5.21 -14.88 42.26
C SER A 12 5.38 -14.55 40.78
N ALA A 13 6.59 -14.13 40.37
CA ALA A 13 6.86 -13.86 38.97
C ALA A 13 6.48 -15.08 38.13
N SER A 14 5.63 -14.87 37.13
CA SER A 14 5.30 -15.90 36.15
C SER A 14 6.57 -16.31 35.42
N ALA A 15 6.82 -17.62 35.35
CA ALA A 15 8.02 -18.18 34.75
C ALA A 15 7.69 -18.75 33.37
N LEU A 16 8.33 -18.21 32.34
CA LEU A 16 8.29 -18.69 30.97
C LEU A 16 9.63 -19.35 30.64
N SER A 17 9.60 -20.55 30.09
CA SER A 17 10.79 -21.27 29.65
C SER A 17 10.83 -21.35 28.12
N VAL A 18 11.94 -20.91 27.53
CA VAL A 18 12.25 -21.11 26.11
C VAL A 18 12.99 -22.43 25.98
N ARG A 19 12.46 -23.37 25.18
CA ARG A 19 13.11 -24.66 24.92
C ARG A 19 13.28 -24.88 23.43
N ALA A 20 14.37 -25.55 23.05
CA ALA A 20 14.51 -26.02 21.67
C ALA A 20 13.29 -26.87 21.31
N SER A 21 12.56 -26.48 20.25
CA SER A 21 11.45 -27.30 19.77
C SER A 21 11.98 -28.65 19.31
N ALA A 22 11.28 -29.74 19.69
CA ALA A 22 11.60 -31.08 19.20
C ALA A 22 11.30 -31.25 17.70
N ALA A 23 10.48 -30.36 17.12
CA ALA A 23 10.13 -30.35 15.71
C ALA A 23 10.74 -29.14 15.00
N HIS A 24 11.33 -29.36 13.82
CA HIS A 24 11.80 -28.27 12.98
C HIS A 24 10.60 -27.60 12.29
N ARG A 25 10.07 -26.53 12.90
CA ARG A 25 8.98 -25.72 12.34
C ARG A 25 9.54 -24.43 11.74
N PRO A 26 9.62 -24.29 10.41
CA PRO A 26 10.21 -23.12 9.77
C PRO A 26 9.28 -21.91 9.90
N VAL A 27 9.87 -20.73 10.04
CA VAL A 27 9.19 -19.45 9.85
C VAL A 27 9.27 -19.10 8.37
N SER A 28 8.14 -18.73 7.77
CA SER A 28 8.13 -18.31 6.37
C SER A 28 9.04 -17.09 6.12
N PRO A 29 9.91 -17.11 5.11
CA PRO A 29 10.73 -15.95 4.75
C PRO A 29 9.89 -14.80 4.15
N LEU A 30 8.60 -15.04 3.88
CA LEU A 30 7.64 -14.07 3.36
C LEU A 30 6.66 -13.56 4.43
N LEU A 31 6.88 -13.84 5.72
CA LEU A 31 5.86 -13.63 6.75
C LEU A 31 5.32 -12.19 6.83
N PHE A 32 6.15 -11.18 6.61
CA PHE A 32 5.75 -9.77 6.68
C PHE A 32 5.95 -9.08 5.34
N GLY A 33 4.88 -8.50 4.79
CA GLY A 33 4.92 -7.75 3.54
C GLY A 33 3.93 -6.60 3.50
N LEU A 34 3.77 -6.02 2.31
CA LEU A 34 2.93 -4.85 2.07
C LEU A 34 1.67 -5.23 1.30
N PHE A 35 0.56 -4.62 1.67
CA PHE A 35 -0.65 -4.56 0.85
C PHE A 35 -0.73 -3.19 0.19
N TYR A 36 -0.91 -3.14 -1.13
CA TYR A 36 -1.05 -1.88 -1.84
C TYR A 36 -2.29 -1.85 -2.72
N GLU A 37 -3.11 -0.83 -2.44
CA GLU A 37 -4.28 -0.40 -3.20
C GLU A 37 -4.19 1.10 -3.44
N ASP A 38 -4.64 1.58 -4.60
CA ASP A 38 -4.87 3.00 -4.83
C ASP A 38 -6.14 3.46 -4.09
N ILE A 39 -6.01 3.70 -2.79
CA ILE A 39 -7.01 4.21 -1.86
C ILE A 39 -6.40 5.38 -1.09
N ASN A 40 -7.21 6.35 -0.65
CA ASN A 40 -6.74 7.52 0.11
C ASN A 40 -5.69 8.40 -0.61
N LEU A 41 -5.76 8.50 -1.94
CA LEU A 41 -4.76 9.18 -2.77
C LEU A 41 -3.36 8.56 -2.58
N SER A 42 -3.28 7.24 -2.37
CA SER A 42 -2.01 6.53 -2.12
C SER A 42 -1.13 6.44 -3.36
N SER A 43 -1.70 6.40 -4.57
CA SER A 43 -0.96 6.43 -5.83
C SER A 43 -0.84 7.86 -6.34
N ASP A 44 -1.88 8.36 -7.02
CA ASP A 44 -1.93 9.73 -7.52
C ASP A 44 -2.13 10.71 -6.36
N GLY A 45 -1.16 11.60 -6.16
CA GLY A 45 -1.03 12.44 -4.96
C GLY A 45 -0.25 11.79 -3.81
N GLY A 46 0.16 10.53 -3.97
CA GLY A 46 0.92 9.77 -3.00
C GLY A 46 2.25 9.27 -3.54
N LEU A 47 2.34 7.96 -3.80
CA LEU A 47 3.55 7.33 -4.31
C LEU A 47 3.98 7.91 -5.65
N ASN A 48 3.04 8.27 -6.55
CA ASN A 48 3.38 8.93 -7.80
C ASN A 48 4.06 10.29 -7.53
N ALA A 49 5.29 10.47 -7.99
CA ALA A 49 6.06 11.70 -7.79
C ALA A 49 5.58 12.87 -8.65
N ASN A 50 4.71 12.62 -9.63
CA ASN A 50 4.14 13.70 -10.44
C ASN A 50 3.18 14.55 -9.59
N LEU A 51 3.53 15.83 -9.43
CA LEU A 51 2.75 16.76 -8.61
C LEU A 51 1.55 17.37 -9.36
N VAL A 52 1.35 17.04 -10.64
CA VAL A 52 0.28 17.58 -11.49
C VAL A 52 -0.92 16.65 -11.50
N ASN A 53 -2.08 17.15 -11.07
CA ASN A 53 -3.32 16.40 -11.13
C ASN A 53 -3.91 16.42 -12.56
N ASN A 54 -4.55 15.33 -12.99
CA ASN A 54 -5.11 15.19 -14.34
C ASN A 54 -4.10 15.59 -15.45
N HIS A 55 -2.87 15.07 -15.34
CA HIS A 55 -1.73 15.44 -16.19
C HIS A 55 -1.91 15.18 -17.70
N SER A 56 -2.75 14.21 -18.08
CA SER A 56 -2.96 13.75 -19.46
C SER A 56 -4.32 14.16 -20.05
N PHE A 57 -5.09 14.99 -19.35
CA PHE A 57 -6.41 15.46 -19.82
C PHE A 57 -7.43 14.35 -20.12
N GLU A 58 -7.22 13.14 -19.56
CA GLU A 58 -8.15 12.04 -19.70
C GLU A 58 -9.36 12.18 -18.77
N GLY A 59 -9.17 12.76 -17.58
CA GLY A 59 -10.20 13.11 -16.62
C GLY A 59 -11.36 12.12 -16.50
N VAL A 60 -11.06 10.90 -16.03
CA VAL A 60 -12.03 9.82 -15.86
C VAL A 60 -12.37 9.65 -14.38
N TYR A 61 -13.63 9.94 -14.02
CA TYR A 61 -14.11 9.99 -12.63
C TYR A 61 -15.41 9.20 -12.46
N LEU A 62 -15.87 9.09 -11.21
CA LEU A 62 -17.16 8.49 -10.90
C LEU A 62 -18.27 9.54 -10.91
N ASP A 63 -19.43 9.28 -11.52
CA ASP A 63 -20.59 10.19 -11.42
C ASP A 63 -21.16 10.19 -9.98
N PRO A 64 -21.22 11.33 -9.28
CA PRO A 64 -21.74 11.40 -7.92
C PRO A 64 -23.28 11.41 -7.81
N LYS A 65 -24.05 11.44 -8.92
CA LYS A 65 -25.51 11.72 -8.96
C LYS A 65 -26.46 10.78 -8.20
N HIS A 66 -25.97 9.83 -7.41
CA HIS A 66 -26.82 8.89 -6.66
C HIS A 66 -26.56 8.88 -5.14
N LYS A 67 -26.07 9.98 -4.55
CA LYS A 67 -25.86 10.09 -3.10
C LYS A 67 -27.11 9.78 -2.26
N GLU A 68 -28.29 10.23 -2.68
CA GLU A 68 -29.52 10.06 -1.90
C GLU A 68 -30.06 8.62 -1.93
N LEU A 69 -29.87 7.92 -3.05
CA LEU A 69 -30.25 6.50 -3.20
C LEU A 69 -29.30 5.55 -2.45
N ARG A 70 -28.04 5.96 -2.25
CA ARG A 70 -27.07 5.24 -1.41
C ARG A 70 -27.45 5.20 0.07
N ALA A 71 -28.11 6.23 0.58
CA ALA A 71 -28.61 6.25 1.97
C ALA A 71 -29.70 5.19 2.22
N LEU A 72 -30.37 4.72 1.15
CA LEU A 72 -31.41 3.68 1.19
C LEU A 72 -30.89 2.26 0.90
N ALA A 73 -29.56 2.05 0.87
CA ALA A 73 -28.92 0.77 0.53
C ALA A 73 -29.37 0.17 -0.83
N MET A 74 -29.95 0.99 -1.70
CA MET A 74 -30.24 0.59 -3.07
C MET A 74 -28.91 0.58 -3.85
N ARG A 75 -28.57 -0.58 -4.42
CA ARG A 75 -27.40 -0.78 -5.30
C ARG A 75 -27.64 -0.06 -6.64
N THR A 76 -27.63 1.27 -6.63
CA THR A 76 -27.77 2.06 -7.85
C THR A 76 -26.47 1.99 -8.66
N PRO A 77 -26.53 1.76 -9.98
CA PRO A 77 -25.35 1.77 -10.83
C PRO A 77 -24.65 3.12 -10.72
N THR A 78 -23.39 3.11 -10.28
CA THR A 78 -22.51 4.25 -10.45
C THR A 78 -21.96 4.20 -11.86
N THR A 79 -22.00 5.32 -12.58
CA THR A 79 -21.52 5.38 -13.96
C THR A 79 -20.23 6.17 -14.07
N LYS A 80 -19.45 5.87 -15.10
CA LYS A 80 -18.31 6.67 -15.54
C LYS A 80 -18.73 8.11 -15.84
N HIS A 81 -17.96 9.08 -15.35
CA HIS A 81 -18.11 10.50 -15.64
C HIS A 81 -16.82 11.02 -16.26
N LEU A 82 -16.93 11.65 -17.43
CA LEU A 82 -15.79 12.26 -18.11
C LEU A 82 -15.80 13.77 -17.81
N ASP A 83 -14.78 14.22 -17.08
CA ASP A 83 -14.50 15.63 -16.82
C ASP A 83 -13.03 15.91 -17.16
N ARG A 84 -12.75 15.94 -18.47
CA ARG A 84 -11.39 15.94 -19.02
C ARG A 84 -10.54 17.13 -18.62
N ALA A 85 -11.18 18.26 -18.30
CA ALA A 85 -10.52 19.50 -17.90
C ALA A 85 -10.44 19.68 -16.38
N ARG A 86 -10.96 18.73 -15.58
CA ARG A 86 -10.94 18.80 -14.13
C ARG A 86 -9.52 19.05 -13.60
N HIS A 87 -9.40 19.83 -12.51
CA HIS A 87 -8.13 20.28 -11.89
C HIS A 87 -7.32 21.31 -12.70
N TRP A 88 -7.83 21.74 -13.85
CA TRP A 88 -7.23 22.79 -14.64
C TRP A 88 -8.11 24.04 -14.69
N GLU A 89 -7.53 25.19 -14.35
CA GLU A 89 -8.25 26.46 -14.32
C GLU A 89 -7.59 27.48 -15.26
N THR A 90 -8.40 28.17 -16.06
CA THR A 90 -7.90 29.22 -16.95
C THR A 90 -8.17 30.61 -16.39
N SER A 91 -7.21 31.51 -16.51
CA SER A 91 -7.41 32.93 -16.18
C SER A 91 -6.65 33.85 -17.13
N GLY A 92 -7.01 35.13 -17.17
CA GLY A 92 -6.40 36.12 -18.05
C GLY A 92 -7.13 36.32 -19.39
N PRO A 93 -6.59 37.17 -20.29
CA PRO A 93 -7.30 37.63 -21.48
C PRO A 93 -7.67 36.51 -22.45
N ALA A 94 -8.98 36.29 -22.66
CA ALA A 94 -9.51 35.29 -23.58
C ALA A 94 -8.97 33.85 -23.36
N ALA A 95 -8.50 33.54 -22.14
CA ALA A 95 -7.95 32.24 -21.81
C ALA A 95 -9.04 31.16 -21.89
N LYS A 96 -8.75 30.08 -22.61
CA LYS A 96 -9.65 28.94 -22.79
C LYS A 96 -8.83 27.65 -22.87
N LEU A 97 -9.27 26.64 -22.12
CA LEU A 97 -8.82 25.26 -22.25
C LEU A 97 -9.88 24.49 -23.05
N SER A 98 -9.45 23.81 -24.10
CA SER A 98 -10.28 22.83 -24.82
C SER A 98 -9.57 21.49 -24.79
N VAL A 99 -10.27 20.39 -24.51
CA VAL A 99 -9.68 19.05 -24.59
C VAL A 99 -10.06 18.41 -25.93
N LEU A 100 -9.06 17.93 -26.66
CA LEU A 100 -9.19 17.41 -28.02
C LEU A 100 -8.60 16.01 -28.12
N GLY A 101 -9.15 15.14 -28.98
CA GLY A 101 -8.61 13.80 -29.26
C GLY A 101 -8.07 13.61 -30.68
N THR A 102 -8.30 14.59 -31.57
CA THR A 102 -7.81 14.53 -32.95
C THR A 102 -6.32 14.84 -33.01
N ASP A 103 -5.54 13.94 -33.60
CA ASP A 103 -4.07 14.03 -33.68
C ASP A 103 -3.40 14.11 -32.30
N ALA A 104 -3.98 13.41 -31.31
CA ALA A 104 -3.39 13.22 -30.00
C ALA A 104 -2.10 12.38 -30.07
N VAL A 105 -1.31 12.40 -29.00
CA VAL A 105 -0.04 11.64 -28.91
C VAL A 105 -0.28 10.15 -29.10
N ALA A 106 -1.26 9.61 -28.37
CA ALA A 106 -1.74 8.24 -28.53
C ALA A 106 -3.07 8.23 -29.28
N SER A 107 -3.33 7.16 -30.04
CA SER A 107 -4.53 7.03 -30.88
C SER A 107 -5.85 7.04 -30.11
N HIS A 108 -5.81 6.72 -28.81
CA HIS A 108 -6.96 6.75 -27.90
C HIS A 108 -6.88 7.91 -26.88
N GLY A 109 -5.89 8.78 -27.00
CA GLY A 109 -5.57 9.82 -26.03
C GLY A 109 -6.28 11.15 -26.31
N HIS A 110 -6.14 12.06 -25.36
CA HIS A 110 -6.60 13.44 -25.44
C HIS A 110 -5.47 14.38 -25.02
N TYR A 111 -5.60 15.65 -25.37
CA TYR A 111 -4.66 16.69 -24.96
C TYR A 111 -5.40 17.99 -24.66
N GLY A 112 -4.78 18.82 -23.83
CA GLY A 112 -5.26 20.16 -23.52
C GLY A 112 -4.74 21.18 -24.53
N ARG A 113 -5.64 21.90 -25.18
CA ARG A 113 -5.34 23.09 -25.98
C ARG A 113 -5.64 24.34 -25.17
N LEU A 114 -4.60 25.05 -24.77
CA LEU A 114 -4.67 26.39 -24.20
C LEU A 114 -4.65 27.42 -25.32
N THR A 115 -5.67 28.29 -25.36
CA THR A 115 -5.70 29.46 -26.25
C THR A 115 -5.93 30.72 -25.44
N GLY A 116 -5.34 31.85 -25.83
CA GLY A 116 -5.69 33.14 -25.26
C GLY A 116 -4.82 34.30 -25.76
N GLY A 117 -5.09 35.49 -25.24
CA GLY A 117 -4.26 36.67 -25.47
C GLY A 117 -2.99 36.65 -24.61
N SER A 118 -2.18 37.71 -24.76
CA SER A 118 -0.98 37.92 -23.94
C SER A 118 -1.33 37.87 -22.44
N GLY A 119 -0.65 36.98 -21.71
CA GLY A 119 -0.88 36.72 -20.29
C GLY A 119 -1.99 35.72 -19.98
N ALA A 120 -2.52 34.98 -20.97
CA ALA A 120 -3.44 33.87 -20.70
C ALA A 120 -2.73 32.77 -19.88
N THR A 121 -3.44 32.21 -18.90
CA THR A 121 -2.87 31.25 -17.94
C THR A 121 -3.68 29.96 -17.86
N LEU A 122 -2.99 28.87 -17.54
CA LEU A 122 -3.55 27.58 -17.17
C LEU A 122 -2.94 27.14 -15.83
N THR A 123 -3.77 26.91 -14.82
CA THR A 123 -3.36 26.64 -13.43
C THR A 123 -3.72 25.21 -13.03
N ASN A 124 -2.82 24.55 -12.33
CA ASN A 124 -3.05 23.27 -11.65
C ASN A 124 -2.62 23.40 -10.18
N HIS A 125 -3.50 23.01 -9.27
CA HIS A 125 -3.22 23.11 -7.83
C HIS A 125 -2.50 21.88 -7.26
N GLY A 126 -2.34 20.80 -8.03
CA GLY A 126 -1.77 19.54 -7.57
C GLY A 126 -2.77 18.70 -6.77
N TYR A 127 -2.28 17.86 -5.86
CA TYR A 127 -3.08 16.91 -5.09
C TYR A 127 -3.22 17.34 -3.62
N PRO A 128 -4.42 17.31 -3.01
CA PRO A 128 -5.72 17.04 -3.64
C PRO A 128 -6.24 18.23 -4.49
N GLY A 129 -5.72 19.44 -4.30
CA GLY A 129 -6.01 20.60 -5.16
C GLY A 129 -7.33 21.33 -4.88
N ASP A 130 -8.32 20.66 -4.28
CA ASP A 130 -9.69 21.17 -4.08
C ASP A 130 -9.81 22.49 -3.30
N ALA A 131 -8.84 22.77 -2.41
CA ALA A 131 -8.82 23.95 -1.55
C ALA A 131 -7.78 25.00 -1.98
N GLY A 132 -7.26 24.89 -3.21
CA GLY A 132 -6.22 25.75 -3.75
C GLY A 132 -4.82 25.10 -3.69
N PRO A 133 -3.75 25.92 -3.68
CA PRO A 133 -2.35 25.48 -3.83
C PRO A 133 -1.99 24.26 -2.96
N SER A 134 -1.67 23.14 -3.62
CA SER A 134 -1.35 21.86 -2.98
C SER A 134 -0.06 21.22 -3.48
N VAL A 135 0.57 21.74 -4.55
CA VAL A 135 1.91 21.32 -5.00
C VAL A 135 2.91 21.62 -3.88
N ALA A 136 3.43 20.57 -3.24
CA ALA A 136 4.41 20.72 -2.17
C ALA A 136 5.81 20.91 -2.74
N VAL A 137 6.39 22.09 -2.53
CA VAL A 137 7.72 22.43 -3.04
C VAL A 137 8.67 22.69 -1.88
N ARG A 138 9.92 22.26 -2.01
CA ARG A 138 10.97 22.41 -0.99
C ARG A 138 12.08 23.29 -1.52
N ALA A 139 12.53 24.25 -0.71
CA ALA A 139 13.70 25.05 -1.03
C ALA A 139 14.91 24.15 -1.28
N GLY A 140 15.62 24.36 -2.39
CA GLY A 140 16.83 23.60 -2.74
C GLY A 140 16.59 22.21 -3.34
N VAL A 141 15.33 21.79 -3.51
CA VAL A 141 15.00 20.60 -4.31
C VAL A 141 14.47 21.09 -5.66
N ASN A 142 15.28 20.92 -6.71
CA ASN A 142 14.88 21.27 -8.06
C ASN A 142 13.68 20.42 -8.51
N LEU A 143 12.84 21.03 -9.34
CA LEU A 143 11.70 20.38 -9.97
C LEU A 143 11.92 20.39 -11.48
N ARG A 144 11.70 19.25 -12.12
CA ARG A 144 11.73 19.12 -13.56
C ARG A 144 10.29 19.15 -14.10
N PHE A 145 9.97 20.20 -14.84
CA PHE A 145 8.76 20.25 -15.65
C PHE A 145 9.02 19.58 -17.00
N THR A 146 8.12 18.69 -17.41
CA THR A 146 8.09 18.15 -18.78
C THR A 146 6.67 18.09 -19.30
N ALA A 147 6.49 18.27 -20.61
CA ALA A 147 5.23 17.97 -21.28
C ALA A 147 5.52 17.52 -22.71
N LEU A 148 4.58 16.81 -23.32
CA LEU A 148 4.50 16.72 -24.77
C LEU A 148 3.74 17.96 -25.24
N ALA A 149 4.34 18.74 -26.14
CA ALA A 149 3.78 20.01 -26.58
C ALA A 149 3.94 20.25 -28.09
N ARG A 150 3.00 20.99 -28.66
CA ARG A 150 3.07 21.53 -30.03
C ARG A 150 2.40 22.91 -30.14
N GLY A 151 2.86 23.72 -31.10
CA GLY A 151 2.36 25.06 -31.37
C GLY A 151 1.73 25.15 -32.76
N PRO A 152 0.48 24.65 -32.95
CA PRO A 152 -0.10 24.45 -34.28
C PRO A 152 -0.42 25.77 -35.01
N GLN A 153 -0.47 26.91 -34.30
CA GLN A 153 -0.85 28.21 -34.86
C GLN A 153 0.31 29.22 -34.79
N GLY A 154 1.49 28.82 -35.29
CA GLY A 154 2.65 29.70 -35.40
C GLY A 154 3.68 29.55 -34.28
N GLY A 155 3.67 28.43 -33.56
CA GLY A 155 4.55 28.20 -32.42
C GLY A 155 3.99 28.81 -31.14
N SER A 156 4.66 28.58 -30.01
CA SER A 156 4.26 29.16 -28.73
C SER A 156 5.44 29.29 -27.78
N ARG A 157 5.48 30.38 -27.01
CA ARG A 157 6.33 30.51 -25.82
C ARG A 157 5.45 30.27 -24.60
N CYS A 158 5.96 29.52 -23.64
CA CYS A 158 5.29 29.31 -22.36
C CYS A 158 6.24 29.65 -21.22
N HIS A 159 5.71 30.41 -20.27
CA HIS A 159 6.35 30.73 -19.00
C HIS A 159 5.72 29.86 -17.90
N VAL A 160 6.53 28.97 -17.32
CA VAL A 160 6.12 28.01 -16.29
C VAL A 160 6.42 28.62 -14.93
N VAL A 161 5.42 28.71 -14.07
CA VAL A 161 5.50 29.43 -12.80
C VAL A 161 4.98 28.58 -11.65
N LEU A 162 5.64 28.64 -10.51
CA LEU A 162 5.12 28.16 -9.23
C LEU A 162 4.78 29.36 -8.36
N LEU A 163 3.49 29.52 -8.04
CA LEU A 163 2.98 30.58 -7.17
C LEU A 163 2.48 29.97 -5.86
N ALA A 164 2.91 30.52 -4.72
CA ALA A 164 2.37 30.09 -3.44
C ALA A 164 0.97 30.66 -3.21
N GLY A 165 0.30 30.21 -2.14
CA GLY A 165 -1.04 30.70 -1.78
C GLY A 165 -1.14 32.17 -1.39
N ASP A 166 -0.02 32.84 -1.14
CA ASP A 166 0.05 34.30 -0.98
C ASP A 166 0.16 35.05 -2.33
N GLY A 167 0.20 34.33 -3.46
CA GLY A 167 0.38 34.86 -4.80
C GLY A 167 1.84 35.18 -5.17
N ASN A 168 2.79 35.01 -4.24
CA ASN A 168 4.19 35.32 -4.51
C ASN A 168 4.90 34.17 -5.23
N LEU A 169 5.78 34.55 -6.17
CA LEU A 169 6.63 33.67 -6.94
C LEU A 169 7.48 32.75 -6.05
N VAL A 170 7.59 31.48 -6.45
CA VAL A 170 8.44 30.47 -5.80
C VAL A 170 9.56 30.01 -6.72
N ALA A 171 9.23 29.72 -7.97
CA ALA A 171 10.17 29.41 -9.05
C ALA A 171 9.51 29.68 -10.40
N GLU A 172 10.33 29.88 -11.42
CA GLU A 172 9.89 30.09 -12.80
C GLU A 172 10.90 29.50 -13.78
N ALA A 173 10.44 29.20 -14.98
CA ALA A 173 11.26 28.84 -16.13
C ALA A 173 10.50 29.11 -17.43
N ASP A 174 11.19 29.11 -18.57
CA ASP A 174 10.58 29.29 -19.89
C ASP A 174 10.85 28.07 -20.77
N PHE A 175 9.92 27.78 -21.67
CA PHE A 175 10.17 26.93 -22.84
C PHE A 175 9.48 27.48 -24.08
N THR A 176 9.96 27.05 -25.24
CA THR A 176 9.38 27.41 -26.54
C THR A 176 9.08 26.16 -27.34
N VAL A 177 8.00 26.21 -28.11
CA VAL A 177 7.57 25.16 -29.01
C VAL A 177 7.54 25.70 -30.43
N PRO A 178 8.18 25.01 -31.41
CA PRO A 178 8.19 25.46 -32.78
C PRO A 178 6.79 25.42 -33.40
N ALA A 179 6.62 26.15 -34.50
CA ALA A 179 5.41 26.10 -35.29
C ALA A 179 5.24 24.74 -35.98
N GLY A 180 4.05 24.15 -35.86
CA GLY A 180 3.68 22.92 -36.56
C GLY A 180 2.92 21.94 -35.68
N ASP A 181 2.56 20.81 -36.28
CA ASP A 181 1.68 19.80 -35.67
C ASP A 181 2.41 18.64 -35.00
N GLN A 182 3.75 18.65 -35.03
CA GLN A 182 4.58 17.60 -34.44
C GLN A 182 4.69 17.78 -32.93
N TRP A 183 4.35 16.72 -32.19
CA TRP A 183 4.55 16.66 -30.74
C TRP A 183 6.03 16.59 -30.40
N THR A 184 6.46 17.43 -29.47
CA THR A 184 7.84 17.45 -28.97
C THR A 184 7.84 17.45 -27.45
N GLN A 185 8.80 16.77 -26.84
CA GLN A 185 8.98 16.84 -25.40
C GLN A 185 9.67 18.16 -25.05
N VAL A 186 9.01 18.99 -24.23
CA VAL A 186 9.60 20.19 -23.64
C VAL A 186 10.09 19.90 -22.23
N VAL A 187 11.12 20.62 -21.81
CA VAL A 187 11.71 20.52 -20.48
C VAL A 187 11.96 21.92 -19.95
N ALA A 188 11.62 22.15 -18.67
CA ALA A 188 11.97 23.36 -17.95
C ALA A 188 12.37 22.99 -16.52
N GLU A 189 13.49 23.52 -16.04
CA GLU A 189 14.00 23.26 -14.69
C GLU A 189 13.61 24.42 -13.78
N LEU A 190 12.93 24.12 -12.68
CA LEU A 190 12.49 25.10 -11.69
C LEU A 190 13.28 24.90 -10.40
N SER A 191 13.81 25.98 -9.84
CA SER A 191 14.54 25.98 -8.57
C SER A 191 13.74 26.74 -7.49
N PRO A 192 12.91 26.05 -6.68
CA PRO A 192 12.15 26.66 -5.60
C PRO A 192 13.04 27.43 -4.62
N THR A 193 12.69 28.70 -4.40
CA THR A 193 13.39 29.60 -3.47
C THR A 193 12.93 29.45 -2.02
N ARG A 194 11.79 28.79 -1.79
CA ARG A 194 11.20 28.58 -0.45
C ARG A 194 10.37 27.29 -0.39
N THR A 195 10.25 26.74 0.82
CA THR A 195 9.41 25.56 1.10
C THR A 195 7.98 25.99 1.40
N VAL A 196 7.05 25.74 0.48
CA VAL A 196 5.64 26.18 0.56
C VAL A 196 4.73 25.27 -0.26
N ARG A 197 3.40 25.37 -0.06
CA ARG A 197 2.45 24.86 -1.05
C ARG A 197 2.27 25.89 -2.17
N ALA A 198 2.27 25.42 -3.41
CA ALA A 198 2.18 26.22 -4.61
C ALA A 198 1.13 25.68 -5.59
N SER A 199 0.86 26.47 -6.62
CA SER A 199 0.16 26.04 -7.84
C SER A 199 1.12 26.14 -9.01
N LEU A 200 1.04 25.19 -9.92
CA LEU A 200 1.67 25.27 -11.24
C LEU A 200 0.83 26.18 -12.12
N GLN A 201 1.45 27.17 -12.76
CA GLN A 201 0.84 28.00 -13.80
C GLN A 201 1.65 27.94 -15.09
N LEU A 202 0.95 27.76 -16.20
CA LEU A 202 1.49 27.87 -17.55
C LEU A 202 0.94 29.15 -18.15
N VAL A 203 1.82 30.11 -18.46
CA VAL A 203 1.46 31.43 -18.96
C VAL A 203 1.87 31.54 -20.42
N LEU A 204 0.99 32.08 -21.27
CA LEU A 204 1.29 32.46 -22.65
C LEU A 204 1.67 33.96 -22.68
N PRO A 205 2.94 34.34 -22.51
CA PRO A 205 3.34 35.75 -22.46
C PRO A 205 2.93 36.52 -23.72
N ASP A 206 3.00 35.88 -24.88
CA ASP A 206 2.69 36.50 -26.18
C ASP A 206 1.26 36.18 -26.66
N GLY A 207 0.50 35.38 -25.88
CA GLY A 207 -0.76 34.78 -26.30
C GLY A 207 -0.56 33.66 -27.32
N GLY A 208 -1.64 33.29 -28.02
CA GLY A 208 -1.62 32.26 -29.05
C GLY A 208 -2.23 30.93 -28.60
N THR A 209 -1.72 29.83 -29.17
CA THR A 209 -2.24 28.47 -28.98
C THR A 209 -1.11 27.51 -28.59
N LEU A 210 -1.30 26.77 -27.51
CA LEU A 210 -0.38 25.74 -27.02
C LEU A 210 -1.16 24.46 -26.75
N ASP A 211 -0.77 23.38 -27.43
CA ASP A 211 -1.26 22.02 -27.13
C ASP A 211 -0.30 21.35 -26.14
N LEU A 212 -0.84 20.67 -25.14
CA LEU A 212 -0.12 19.99 -24.06
C LEU A 212 -0.73 18.63 -23.77
N ASP A 213 0.12 17.64 -23.55
CA ASP A 213 -0.22 16.32 -23.04
C ASP A 213 0.91 15.83 -22.11
N GLU A 214 0.66 14.80 -21.31
CA GLU A 214 1.63 14.21 -20.38
C GLU A 214 2.39 15.26 -19.53
N VAL A 215 1.65 16.18 -18.91
CA VAL A 215 2.23 17.31 -18.15
C VAL A 215 2.74 16.84 -16.78
N ARG A 216 4.05 16.84 -16.59
CA ARG A 216 4.69 16.37 -15.35
C ARG A 216 5.47 17.48 -14.69
N LEU A 217 5.37 17.54 -13.36
CA LEU A 217 6.23 18.35 -12.49
C LEU A 217 6.77 17.42 -11.40
N ILE A 218 8.04 17.04 -11.52
CA ILE A 218 8.63 15.97 -10.71
C ILE A 218 9.83 16.53 -9.94
N PRO A 219 9.90 16.31 -8.61
CA PRO A 219 11.11 16.58 -7.85
C PRO A 219 12.30 15.74 -8.33
N GLU A 220 13.47 16.35 -8.52
CA GLU A 220 14.67 15.65 -8.98
C GLU A 220 15.19 14.61 -7.97
N ASP A 221 14.79 14.72 -6.70
CA ASP A 221 15.07 13.75 -5.66
C ASP A 221 14.06 12.58 -5.60
N HIS A 222 13.33 12.29 -6.69
CA HIS A 222 12.48 11.11 -6.79
C HIS A 222 13.26 9.79 -6.61
N TRP A 223 12.56 8.71 -6.26
CA TRP A 223 13.16 7.36 -6.20
C TRP A 223 13.58 6.90 -7.60
N GLY A 224 14.71 6.20 -7.71
CA GLY A 224 15.25 5.77 -9.00
C GLY A 224 15.95 6.86 -9.81
N ALA A 225 16.19 8.05 -9.23
CA ALA A 225 16.92 9.13 -9.89
C ALA A 225 18.30 8.65 -10.41
N GLY A 226 18.53 8.81 -11.71
CA GLY A 226 19.74 8.38 -12.40
C GLY A 226 19.78 6.92 -12.85
N ASP A 227 18.77 6.11 -12.51
CA ASP A 227 18.66 4.73 -12.96
C ASP A 227 17.77 4.66 -14.21
N PRO A 228 18.29 4.18 -15.36
CA PRO A 228 17.54 4.12 -16.61
C PRO A 228 16.37 3.12 -16.60
N ARG A 229 16.30 2.19 -15.65
CA ARG A 229 15.12 1.32 -15.46
C ARG A 229 13.89 2.13 -15.08
N TRP A 230 14.08 3.21 -14.31
CA TRP A 230 13.02 4.14 -13.91
C TRP A 230 12.72 5.14 -15.03
N SER A 231 12.34 4.63 -16.22
CA SER A 231 12.11 5.44 -17.43
C SER A 231 10.67 5.91 -17.61
N GLN A 232 9.72 5.34 -16.87
CA GLN A 232 8.28 5.57 -17.01
C GLN A 232 7.72 6.33 -15.80
N GLY A 233 6.94 5.68 -14.94
CA GLY A 233 6.45 6.26 -13.69
C GLY A 233 7.56 6.42 -12.66
N LEU A 234 7.48 7.47 -11.83
CA LEU A 234 8.50 7.80 -10.84
C LEU A 234 7.89 7.87 -9.45
N PHE A 235 8.56 7.30 -8.45
CA PHE A 235 8.07 7.29 -7.08
C PHE A 235 8.58 8.43 -6.22
N ARG A 236 7.75 8.88 -5.28
CA ARG A 236 8.12 9.80 -4.22
C ARG A 236 9.08 9.10 -3.25
N ARG A 237 10.31 9.63 -3.12
CA ARG A 237 11.40 8.97 -2.39
C ARG A 237 11.09 8.73 -0.92
N ASP A 238 10.59 9.73 -0.22
CA ASP A 238 10.30 9.66 1.22
C ASP A 238 9.25 8.59 1.57
N LEU A 239 8.26 8.35 0.70
CA LEU A 239 7.31 7.25 0.86
C LEU A 239 7.98 5.90 0.61
N VAL A 240 8.79 5.76 -0.44
CA VAL A 240 9.53 4.52 -0.70
C VAL A 240 10.48 4.18 0.44
N GLU A 241 11.17 5.17 1.00
CA GLU A 241 12.02 5.01 2.18
C GLU A 241 11.22 4.55 3.40
N ALA A 242 10.03 5.12 3.63
CA ALA A 242 9.15 4.66 4.71
C ALA A 242 8.66 3.21 4.50
N LEU A 243 8.42 2.79 3.24
CA LEU A 243 8.11 1.40 2.91
C LEU A 243 9.30 0.47 3.17
N ARG A 244 10.51 0.85 2.71
CA ARG A 244 11.76 0.13 2.96
C ARG A 244 12.00 -0.07 4.46
N ASP A 245 11.76 0.95 5.26
CA ASP A 245 12.01 0.92 6.70
C ASP A 245 11.09 -0.04 7.48
N LEU A 246 10.00 -0.53 6.86
CA LEU A 246 9.17 -1.62 7.40
C LEU A 246 9.81 -3.01 7.19
N ALA A 247 10.91 -3.11 6.44
CA ALA A 247 11.59 -4.34 6.04
C ALA A 247 10.67 -5.43 5.42
N PRO A 248 9.83 -5.08 4.44
CA PRO A 248 8.90 -6.02 3.82
C PRO A 248 9.60 -7.09 2.98
N ARG A 249 8.97 -8.26 2.86
CA ARG A 249 9.46 -9.41 2.09
C ARG A 249 8.71 -9.66 0.79
N PHE A 250 7.49 -9.12 0.68
CA PHE A 250 6.68 -9.17 -0.53
C PHE A 250 5.79 -7.93 -0.60
N MET A 251 5.22 -7.66 -1.77
CA MET A 251 4.20 -6.65 -1.97
C MET A 251 3.03 -7.20 -2.77
N ARG A 252 1.83 -7.17 -2.19
CA ARG A 252 0.53 -7.43 -2.84
C ARG A 252 0.07 -6.18 -3.58
N PHE A 253 -0.17 -6.29 -4.88
CA PHE A 253 -0.66 -5.18 -5.72
C PHE A 253 -1.44 -5.74 -6.93
N PRO A 254 -2.23 -4.96 -7.66
CA PRO A 254 -2.63 -3.61 -7.35
C PRO A 254 -3.76 -3.57 -6.32
N GLY A 255 -4.08 -4.71 -5.67
CA GLY A 255 -5.18 -5.07 -4.73
C GLY A 255 -5.96 -3.97 -4.02
N GLY A 256 -6.91 -4.24 -3.13
CA GLY A 256 -7.86 -5.33 -3.14
C GLY A 256 -9.02 -4.98 -4.08
N CYS A 257 -9.97 -4.14 -3.64
CA CYS A 257 -11.23 -3.90 -4.35
C CYS A 257 -11.03 -3.38 -5.79
N ILE A 258 -9.96 -2.61 -6.06
CA ILE A 258 -9.72 -2.05 -7.41
C ILE A 258 -9.46 -3.12 -8.47
N VAL A 259 -8.98 -4.32 -8.09
CA VAL A 259 -8.83 -5.45 -9.01
C VAL A 259 -10.17 -5.84 -9.62
N GLU A 260 -11.22 -5.81 -8.81
CA GLU A 260 -12.58 -6.23 -9.20
C GLU A 260 -13.37 -5.07 -9.83
N GLY A 261 -13.11 -3.84 -9.40
CA GLY A 261 -13.89 -2.67 -9.81
C GLY A 261 -15.30 -2.62 -9.18
N LEU A 262 -16.04 -1.56 -9.50
CA LEU A 262 -17.48 -1.44 -9.22
C LEU A 262 -18.30 -2.25 -10.22
N THR A 263 -17.85 -2.26 -11.46
CA THR A 263 -18.38 -3.02 -12.59
C THR A 263 -17.22 -3.69 -13.31
N LEU A 264 -17.49 -4.63 -14.21
CA LEU A 264 -16.43 -5.23 -15.03
C LEU A 264 -15.75 -4.20 -15.95
N GLU A 265 -16.44 -3.09 -16.26
CA GLU A 265 -15.88 -1.98 -17.07
C GLU A 265 -14.69 -1.30 -16.37
N ASN A 266 -14.68 -1.27 -15.03
CA ASN A 266 -13.63 -0.61 -14.27
C ASN A 266 -12.84 -1.51 -13.34
N ALA A 267 -12.90 -2.82 -13.56
CA ALA A 267 -11.88 -3.72 -13.06
C ALA A 267 -10.49 -3.28 -13.54
N TYR A 268 -9.46 -3.51 -12.71
CA TYR A 268 -8.10 -3.08 -13.04
C TYR A 268 -7.56 -3.82 -14.27
N ASP A 269 -7.18 -3.08 -15.31
CA ASP A 269 -6.52 -3.61 -16.51
C ASP A 269 -5.01 -3.38 -16.42
N TRP A 270 -4.25 -4.42 -16.05
CA TRP A 270 -2.79 -4.29 -15.92
C TRP A 270 -2.11 -3.91 -17.24
N LYS A 271 -2.67 -4.32 -18.39
CA LYS A 271 -2.10 -4.00 -19.71
C LYS A 271 -2.19 -2.52 -20.04
N ALA A 272 -3.19 -1.84 -19.49
CA ALA A 272 -3.35 -0.38 -19.57
C ALA A 272 -2.35 0.38 -18.68
N SER A 273 -1.64 -0.32 -17.79
CA SER A 273 -0.71 0.27 -16.81
C SER A 273 0.77 0.09 -17.17
N VAL A 274 1.10 -0.51 -18.31
CA VAL A 274 2.48 -0.76 -18.75
C VAL A 274 2.74 -0.18 -20.13
N GLY A 275 3.98 0.20 -20.40
CA GLY A 275 4.39 0.86 -21.64
C GLY A 275 4.46 2.38 -21.50
N PRO A 276 4.70 3.09 -22.62
CA PRO A 276 4.84 4.54 -22.64
C PRO A 276 3.68 5.23 -21.91
N LEU A 277 3.97 6.24 -21.08
CA LEU A 277 2.96 6.91 -20.24
C LEU A 277 1.77 7.45 -21.07
N ALA A 278 2.06 8.10 -22.21
CA ALA A 278 1.04 8.63 -23.12
C ALA A 278 0.08 7.56 -23.69
N GLU A 279 0.48 6.28 -23.70
CA GLU A 279 -0.36 5.16 -24.16
C GLU A 279 -1.12 4.48 -23.03
N ARG A 280 -0.87 4.86 -21.77
CA ARG A 280 -1.60 4.29 -20.62
C ARG A 280 -3.04 4.81 -20.63
N ARG A 281 -3.96 3.99 -20.13
CA ARG A 281 -5.42 4.29 -20.19
C ARG A 281 -5.98 4.45 -18.80
N PRO A 282 -6.13 5.69 -18.30
CA PRO A 282 -6.70 5.97 -16.99
C PRO A 282 -8.12 5.42 -16.84
N ASN A 283 -8.50 5.16 -15.60
CA ASN A 283 -9.88 4.79 -15.26
C ASN A 283 -10.34 5.51 -14.00
N TYR A 284 -11.65 5.52 -13.75
CA TYR A 284 -12.16 6.08 -12.51
C TYR A 284 -11.86 5.13 -11.35
N ASN A 285 -11.40 5.70 -10.24
CA ASN A 285 -11.13 4.94 -9.04
C ASN A 285 -12.45 4.65 -8.31
N LEU A 286 -12.70 3.40 -7.92
CA LEU A 286 -13.91 3.05 -7.17
C LEU A 286 -14.02 3.79 -5.84
N TRP A 287 -12.91 4.13 -5.20
CA TRP A 287 -12.89 4.88 -3.94
C TRP A 287 -13.32 6.34 -4.11
N GLY A 288 -13.41 6.83 -5.36
CA GLY A 288 -14.13 8.05 -5.71
C GLY A 288 -15.57 8.05 -5.21
N MET A 289 -16.18 6.88 -4.98
CA MET A 289 -17.50 6.76 -4.36
C MET A 289 -17.59 7.39 -2.97
N HIS A 290 -16.48 7.47 -2.24
CA HIS A 290 -16.44 8.08 -0.91
C HIS A 290 -16.05 9.56 -0.94
N ARG A 291 -15.77 10.13 -2.12
CA ARG A 291 -15.56 11.56 -2.31
C ARG A 291 -16.87 12.27 -2.62
N PRO A 292 -17.04 13.54 -2.18
CA PRO A 292 -18.28 14.29 -2.42
C PRO A 292 -18.68 14.42 -3.88
N ASP A 293 -17.77 14.36 -4.81
CA ASP A 293 -17.97 14.71 -6.22
C ASP A 293 -17.32 13.71 -7.17
N GLY A 294 -16.97 12.53 -6.64
CA GLY A 294 -16.38 11.45 -7.42
C GLY A 294 -14.92 11.67 -7.83
N ASP A 295 -14.24 12.68 -7.26
CA ASP A 295 -12.92 13.15 -7.68
C ASP A 295 -11.75 12.23 -7.31
N TYR A 296 -11.74 11.06 -7.93
CA TYR A 296 -10.62 10.14 -7.82
C TYR A 296 -10.50 9.33 -9.10
N SER A 297 -9.39 9.55 -9.81
CA SER A 297 -9.01 8.79 -10.99
C SER A 297 -7.80 7.90 -10.66
N GLN A 298 -7.61 6.86 -11.47
CA GLN A 298 -6.40 6.07 -11.52
C GLN A 298 -5.70 6.45 -12.81
N SER A 299 -4.69 7.32 -12.72
CA SER A 299 -3.92 7.79 -13.88
C SER A 299 -3.13 6.67 -14.55
N LEU A 300 -2.81 5.63 -13.77
CA LEU A 300 -1.91 4.54 -14.12
C LEU A 300 -0.50 5.00 -14.51
N GLN A 301 -0.05 6.21 -14.14
CA GLN A 301 1.37 6.59 -14.24
C GLN A 301 2.27 5.70 -13.38
N ILE A 302 1.73 5.23 -12.25
CA ILE A 302 2.26 4.10 -11.51
C ILE A 302 1.40 2.88 -11.83
N GLY A 303 2.02 1.87 -12.40
CA GLY A 303 1.41 0.62 -12.80
C GLY A 303 2.28 -0.58 -12.48
N PHE A 304 2.02 -1.70 -13.16
CA PHE A 304 2.73 -2.95 -12.90
C PHE A 304 4.25 -2.81 -13.10
N TYR A 305 4.71 -2.09 -14.11
CA TYR A 305 6.15 -1.88 -14.33
C TYR A 305 6.83 -1.26 -13.10
N GLU A 306 6.24 -0.19 -12.55
CA GLU A 306 6.79 0.49 -11.38
C GLU A 306 6.68 -0.37 -10.11
N TYR A 307 5.60 -1.12 -9.90
CA TYR A 307 5.49 -2.02 -8.74
C TYR A 307 6.53 -3.13 -8.76
N PHE A 308 6.79 -3.73 -9.92
CA PHE A 308 7.83 -4.75 -10.06
C PHE A 308 9.24 -4.19 -9.82
N LEU A 309 9.54 -2.99 -10.34
CA LEU A 309 10.81 -2.30 -10.06
C LEU A 309 10.99 -1.97 -8.57
N LEU A 310 9.93 -1.50 -7.89
CA LEU A 310 9.96 -1.25 -6.46
C LEU A 310 10.24 -2.54 -5.68
N CYS A 311 9.65 -3.66 -6.09
CA CYS A 311 9.92 -4.95 -5.48
C CYS A 311 11.39 -5.34 -5.65
N GLU A 312 11.97 -5.17 -6.84
CA GLU A 312 13.39 -5.45 -7.08
C GLU A 312 14.31 -4.56 -6.23
N ASP A 313 14.06 -3.25 -6.22
CA ASP A 313 14.87 -2.28 -5.48
C ASP A 313 14.83 -2.49 -3.96
N LEU A 314 13.71 -2.97 -3.41
CA LEU A 314 13.56 -3.24 -1.99
C LEU A 314 13.77 -4.71 -1.62
N GLY A 315 14.11 -5.58 -2.58
CA GLY A 315 14.33 -7.01 -2.35
C GLY A 315 13.07 -7.78 -1.92
N MET A 316 11.90 -7.37 -2.41
CA MET A 316 10.61 -8.00 -2.17
C MET A 316 10.23 -8.98 -3.28
N GLU A 317 9.45 -10.01 -2.96
CA GLU A 317 8.69 -10.76 -3.95
C GLU A 317 7.48 -9.92 -4.45
N PRO A 318 7.31 -9.72 -5.76
CA PRO A 318 6.09 -9.14 -6.29
C PRO A 318 4.97 -10.18 -6.22
N MET A 319 3.80 -9.76 -5.72
CA MET A 319 2.56 -10.55 -5.76
C MET A 319 1.47 -9.78 -6.50
N PRO A 320 1.47 -9.83 -7.84
CA PRO A 320 0.39 -9.27 -8.63
C PRO A 320 -0.92 -10.05 -8.38
N VAL A 321 -2.03 -9.33 -8.33
CA VAL A 321 -3.39 -9.87 -8.23
C VAL A 321 -4.13 -9.56 -9.52
N VAL A 322 -4.64 -10.59 -10.18
CA VAL A 322 -5.41 -10.48 -11.43
C VAL A 322 -6.90 -10.68 -11.18
N SER A 323 -7.74 -10.15 -12.07
CA SER A 323 -9.19 -10.35 -11.98
C SER A 323 -9.55 -11.83 -12.11
N ALA A 324 -10.55 -12.28 -11.35
CA ALA A 324 -11.17 -13.58 -11.55
C ALA A 324 -12.32 -13.55 -12.57
N GLY A 325 -12.61 -12.40 -13.21
CA GLY A 325 -13.78 -12.22 -14.08
C GLY A 325 -15.08 -11.93 -13.31
N LEU A 326 -14.96 -11.43 -12.08
CA LEU A 326 -16.07 -10.95 -11.25
C LEU A 326 -15.82 -9.50 -10.85
N ALA A 327 -16.87 -8.69 -10.88
CA ALA A 327 -16.86 -7.38 -10.22
C ALA A 327 -17.01 -7.55 -8.70
N CYS A 328 -16.77 -6.49 -7.92
CA CYS A 328 -16.77 -6.56 -6.47
C CYS A 328 -18.10 -7.12 -5.92
N GLN A 329 -18.09 -8.36 -5.40
CA GLN A 329 -19.32 -9.08 -5.01
C GLN A 329 -20.09 -8.39 -3.87
N PHE A 330 -19.43 -7.52 -3.09
CA PHE A 330 -20.08 -6.67 -2.11
C PHE A 330 -20.98 -5.60 -2.75
N ARG A 331 -20.55 -5.08 -3.90
CA ARG A 331 -21.13 -3.89 -4.57
C ARG A 331 -21.96 -4.24 -5.81
N SER A 332 -21.55 -5.25 -6.57
CA SER A 332 -22.12 -5.66 -7.86
C SER A 332 -22.41 -7.17 -7.91
N ARG A 333 -23.11 -7.59 -8.95
CA ARG A 333 -23.34 -9.00 -9.31
C ARG A 333 -22.81 -9.34 -10.70
N GLU A 334 -22.09 -8.41 -11.33
CA GLU A 334 -21.54 -8.61 -12.66
C GLU A 334 -20.45 -9.68 -12.65
N VAL A 335 -20.52 -10.55 -13.65
CA VAL A 335 -19.63 -11.68 -13.84
C VAL A 335 -19.56 -12.01 -15.32
N THR A 336 -18.37 -12.33 -15.82
CA THR A 336 -18.20 -12.76 -17.21
C THR A 336 -18.81 -14.16 -17.42
N PRO A 337 -19.43 -14.46 -18.57
CA PRO A 337 -19.82 -15.84 -18.90
C PRO A 337 -18.58 -16.74 -18.93
N VAL A 338 -18.59 -17.84 -18.19
CA VAL A 338 -17.38 -18.67 -17.96
C VAL A 338 -16.89 -19.39 -19.22
N ASP A 339 -17.78 -19.67 -20.17
CA ASP A 339 -17.46 -20.22 -21.51
C ASP A 339 -17.42 -19.13 -22.59
N GLY A 340 -17.43 -17.85 -22.19
CA GLY A 340 -17.47 -16.70 -23.08
C GLY A 340 -16.08 -16.16 -23.44
N ALA A 341 -16.04 -15.33 -24.49
CA ALA A 341 -14.84 -14.63 -24.93
C ALA A 341 -14.27 -13.71 -23.83
N ASP A 342 -15.14 -13.06 -23.04
CA ASP A 342 -14.71 -12.16 -21.96
C ASP A 342 -13.94 -12.89 -20.86
N PHE A 343 -14.39 -14.09 -20.45
CA PHE A 343 -13.63 -14.89 -19.48
C PHE A 343 -12.35 -15.46 -20.09
N SER A 344 -12.39 -15.85 -21.37
CA SER A 344 -11.19 -16.28 -22.10
C SER A 344 -10.13 -15.17 -22.14
N LYS A 345 -10.57 -13.90 -22.27
CA LYS A 345 -9.68 -12.73 -22.17
C LYS A 345 -9.08 -12.60 -20.77
N VAL A 346 -9.84 -12.83 -19.69
CA VAL A 346 -9.29 -12.82 -18.32
C VAL A 346 -8.19 -13.87 -18.15
N VAL A 347 -8.40 -15.08 -18.66
CA VAL A 347 -7.36 -16.13 -18.65
C VAL A 347 -6.14 -15.69 -19.45
N GLN A 348 -6.33 -15.20 -20.69
CA GLN A 348 -5.21 -14.75 -21.52
C GLN A 348 -4.47 -13.56 -20.93
N ASP A 349 -5.17 -12.60 -20.33
CA ASP A 349 -4.55 -11.45 -19.64
C ASP A 349 -3.66 -11.91 -18.49
N THR A 350 -4.01 -13.02 -17.83
CA THR A 350 -3.19 -13.62 -16.77
C THR A 350 -1.92 -14.27 -17.34
N LEU A 351 -2.02 -15.01 -18.45
CA LEU A 351 -0.85 -15.61 -19.11
C LEU A 351 0.07 -14.55 -19.70
N ASP A 352 -0.51 -13.51 -20.30
CA ASP A 352 0.22 -12.38 -20.86
C ASP A 352 0.99 -11.60 -19.78
N LEU A 353 0.48 -11.56 -18.54
CA LEU A 353 1.21 -10.96 -17.41
C LEU A 353 2.46 -11.79 -17.08
N ILE A 354 2.33 -13.11 -17.06
CA ILE A 354 3.45 -14.02 -16.80
C ILE A 354 4.49 -13.88 -17.91
N ASP A 355 4.07 -13.83 -19.17
CA ASP A 355 4.94 -13.61 -20.32
C ASP A 355 5.62 -12.24 -20.29
N TRP A 356 4.86 -11.20 -19.97
CA TRP A 356 5.39 -9.84 -19.79
C TRP A 356 6.46 -9.79 -18.71
N ALA A 357 6.24 -10.47 -17.57
CA ALA A 357 7.18 -10.45 -16.45
C ALA A 357 8.40 -11.34 -16.69
N THR A 358 8.22 -12.54 -17.24
CA THR A 358 9.23 -13.61 -17.21
C THR A 358 9.78 -14.01 -18.58
N GLY A 359 9.11 -13.65 -19.67
CA GLY A 359 9.45 -14.10 -21.02
C GLY A 359 10.70 -13.45 -21.61
N ASP A 360 11.18 -14.05 -22.71
CA ASP A 360 12.30 -13.55 -23.51
C ASP A 360 11.81 -12.46 -24.51
N PRO A 361 12.35 -11.23 -24.44
CA PRO A 361 11.96 -10.14 -25.34
C PRO A 361 12.28 -10.40 -26.81
N ALA A 362 13.17 -11.34 -27.15
CA ALA A 362 13.47 -11.69 -28.53
C ALA A 362 12.34 -12.49 -29.21
N THR A 363 11.47 -13.12 -28.42
CA THR A 363 10.46 -14.07 -28.94
C THR A 363 9.04 -13.76 -28.48
N ASN A 364 8.87 -12.96 -27.41
CA ASN A 364 7.57 -12.60 -26.86
C ASN A 364 7.32 -11.09 -26.89
N ALA A 365 6.21 -10.66 -27.51
CA ALA A 365 5.88 -9.25 -27.67
C ALA A 365 5.62 -8.53 -26.34
N TRP A 366 5.10 -9.23 -25.33
CA TRP A 366 4.90 -8.66 -24.01
C TRP A 366 6.23 -8.44 -23.29
N ALA A 367 7.13 -9.43 -23.32
CA ALA A 367 8.49 -9.25 -22.80
C ALA A 367 9.25 -8.15 -23.56
N ALA A 368 9.06 -8.01 -24.87
CA ALA A 368 9.62 -6.91 -25.65
C ALA A 368 9.12 -5.54 -25.16
N LYS A 369 7.84 -5.45 -24.74
CA LYS A 369 7.28 -4.23 -24.12
C LYS A 369 7.94 -3.91 -22.77
N ARG A 370 8.25 -4.92 -21.94
CA ARG A 370 9.05 -4.77 -20.70
C ARG A 370 10.46 -4.25 -21.02
N ALA A 371 11.14 -4.87 -21.98
CA ALA A 371 12.48 -4.49 -22.42
C ALA A 371 12.54 -3.06 -22.96
N ALA A 372 11.54 -2.64 -23.75
CA ALA A 372 11.43 -1.27 -24.26
C ALA A 372 11.25 -0.23 -23.14
N GLY A 373 10.71 -0.63 -21.99
CA GLY A 373 10.67 0.19 -20.77
C GLY A 373 12.02 0.34 -20.07
N GLY A 374 13.08 -0.35 -20.50
CA GLY A 374 14.41 -0.29 -19.89
C GLY A 374 14.75 -1.47 -18.99
N HIS A 375 13.91 -2.53 -18.96
CA HIS A 375 14.18 -3.74 -18.18
C HIS A 375 14.10 -5.00 -19.08
N PRO A 376 15.19 -5.35 -19.79
CA PRO A 376 15.21 -6.51 -20.67
C PRO A 376 15.23 -7.85 -19.92
N GLU A 377 15.78 -7.88 -18.72
CA GLU A 377 15.85 -9.09 -17.89
C GLU A 377 14.46 -9.51 -17.40
N PRO A 378 14.22 -10.80 -17.14
CA PRO A 378 12.99 -11.24 -16.49
C PRO A 378 12.85 -10.63 -15.08
N PHE A 379 11.64 -10.19 -14.73
CA PHE A 379 11.31 -9.95 -13.33
C PHE A 379 11.19 -11.28 -12.59
N ARG A 380 11.47 -11.26 -11.28
CA ARG A 380 11.09 -12.36 -10.40
C ARG A 380 9.57 -12.44 -10.31
N LEU A 381 9.00 -13.63 -10.44
CA LEU A 381 7.57 -13.87 -10.24
C LEU A 381 7.36 -15.28 -9.66
N ASN A 382 7.15 -15.37 -8.36
CA ASN A 382 6.87 -16.62 -7.66
C ASN A 382 5.44 -16.71 -7.10
N LEU A 383 4.76 -15.57 -7.00
CA LEU A 383 3.46 -15.41 -6.34
C LEU A 383 2.45 -14.82 -7.33
N LEU A 384 1.23 -15.35 -7.37
CA LEU A 384 0.14 -14.80 -8.19
C LEU A 384 -1.19 -14.91 -7.45
N GLY A 385 -1.87 -13.79 -7.24
CA GLY A 385 -3.23 -13.75 -6.70
C GLY A 385 -4.29 -13.81 -7.79
N ILE A 386 -5.33 -14.62 -7.59
CA ILE A 386 -6.46 -14.72 -8.52
C ILE A 386 -7.73 -14.24 -7.79
N GLY A 387 -8.20 -13.05 -8.17
CA GLY A 387 -9.34 -12.39 -7.54
C GLY A 387 -9.01 -11.74 -6.19
N ASN A 388 -9.97 -10.97 -5.68
CA ASN A 388 -9.91 -10.30 -4.39
C ASN A 388 -11.27 -10.44 -3.71
N GLU A 389 -11.34 -10.87 -2.44
CA GLU A 389 -12.59 -11.05 -1.67
C GLU A 389 -13.72 -11.85 -2.39
N ASN A 390 -13.40 -12.46 -3.52
CA ASN A 390 -14.30 -13.28 -4.30
C ASN A 390 -14.51 -14.61 -3.59
N HIS A 391 -15.72 -15.14 -3.69
CA HIS A 391 -16.10 -16.31 -2.90
C HIS A 391 -17.29 -17.06 -3.50
N GLY A 392 -17.45 -18.29 -3.02
CA GLY A 392 -18.55 -19.18 -3.40
C GLY A 392 -18.31 -19.88 -4.74
N PRO A 393 -19.26 -20.74 -5.17
CA PRO A 393 -19.05 -21.65 -6.29
C PRO A 393 -18.69 -20.96 -7.62
N VAL A 394 -19.25 -19.78 -7.88
CA VAL A 394 -19.00 -19.00 -9.10
C VAL A 394 -17.53 -18.57 -9.20
N TYR A 395 -16.93 -18.18 -8.07
CA TYR A 395 -15.51 -17.83 -8.00
C TYR A 395 -14.63 -19.08 -8.10
N LEU A 396 -14.95 -20.15 -7.37
CA LEU A 396 -14.14 -21.37 -7.35
C LEU A 396 -14.02 -22.02 -8.74
N GLU A 397 -15.10 -22.05 -9.53
CA GLU A 397 -15.04 -22.54 -10.92
C GLU A 397 -14.05 -21.72 -11.78
N ARG A 398 -14.02 -20.40 -11.61
CA ARG A 398 -13.14 -19.51 -12.37
C ARG A 398 -11.69 -19.63 -11.90
N PHE A 399 -11.50 -19.70 -10.59
CA PHE A 399 -10.22 -19.94 -9.96
C PHE A 399 -9.58 -21.22 -10.50
N GLU A 400 -10.30 -22.34 -10.54
CA GLU A 400 -9.82 -23.62 -11.08
C GLU A 400 -9.39 -23.48 -12.55
N ARG A 401 -10.20 -22.82 -13.40
CA ARG A 401 -9.89 -22.64 -14.82
C ARG A 401 -8.66 -21.76 -15.05
N ILE A 402 -8.54 -20.65 -14.32
CA ILE A 402 -7.38 -19.76 -14.42
C ILE A 402 -6.14 -20.48 -13.90
N ARG A 403 -6.21 -21.12 -12.73
CA ARG A 403 -5.10 -21.88 -12.15
C ARG A 403 -4.63 -22.98 -13.10
N ALA A 404 -5.52 -23.76 -13.68
CA ALA A 404 -5.15 -24.82 -14.63
C ALA A 404 -4.41 -24.26 -15.86
N ALA A 405 -4.82 -23.10 -16.39
CA ALA A 405 -4.13 -22.44 -17.48
C ALA A 405 -2.73 -21.94 -17.06
N VAL A 406 -2.62 -21.36 -15.86
CA VAL A 406 -1.35 -20.92 -15.29
C VAL A 406 -0.40 -22.10 -15.07
N ASP A 407 -0.86 -23.17 -14.43
CA ASP A 407 -0.05 -24.36 -14.17
C ASP A 407 0.44 -25.03 -15.47
N ALA A 408 -0.37 -24.98 -16.54
CA ALA A 408 0.02 -25.48 -17.86
C ALA A 408 1.05 -24.58 -18.57
N HIS A 409 0.96 -23.26 -18.39
CA HIS A 409 1.79 -22.27 -19.08
C HIS A 409 3.12 -22.00 -18.36
N HIS A 410 3.08 -21.89 -17.03
CA HIS A 410 4.20 -21.55 -16.17
C HIS A 410 4.10 -22.33 -14.85
N PRO A 411 4.47 -23.62 -14.84
CA PRO A 411 4.28 -24.47 -13.68
C PRO A 411 5.12 -24.00 -12.51
N GLY A 412 4.48 -23.97 -11.35
CA GLY A 412 5.18 -23.92 -10.06
C GLY A 412 5.12 -22.62 -9.29
N LEU A 413 4.36 -21.63 -9.78
CA LEU A 413 3.93 -20.48 -9.00
C LEU A 413 3.18 -20.91 -7.74
N THR A 414 3.32 -20.13 -6.68
CA THR A 414 2.40 -20.16 -5.55
C THR A 414 1.18 -19.31 -5.91
N ILE A 415 0.01 -19.93 -5.88
CA ILE A 415 -1.27 -19.32 -6.23
C ILE A 415 -2.00 -18.93 -4.95
N ILE A 416 -2.35 -17.64 -4.86
CA ILE A 416 -3.11 -17.06 -3.76
C ILE A 416 -4.59 -17.02 -4.16
N MET A 417 -5.44 -17.63 -3.36
CA MET A 417 -6.89 -17.67 -3.56
C MET A 417 -7.63 -16.88 -2.47
N SER A 418 -8.67 -16.15 -2.83
CA SER A 418 -9.53 -15.44 -1.88
C SER A 418 -10.39 -16.40 -1.02
N SER A 419 -10.56 -16.06 0.26
CA SER A 419 -11.54 -16.67 1.18
C SER A 419 -12.81 -15.85 1.40
N GLY A 420 -12.94 -14.69 0.74
CA GLY A 420 -14.04 -13.75 0.92
C GLY A 420 -13.72 -12.61 1.89
N THR A 421 -14.74 -11.84 2.27
CA THR A 421 -14.61 -10.59 3.04
C THR A 421 -14.55 -10.76 4.57
N ALA A 422 -14.60 -12.00 5.07
CA ALA A 422 -14.82 -12.25 6.48
C ALA A 422 -14.02 -13.46 7.01
N PRO A 423 -13.59 -13.43 8.31
CA PRO A 423 -12.80 -14.49 8.93
C PRO A 423 -13.47 -15.86 9.12
N ALA A 424 -14.74 -15.98 8.77
CA ALA A 424 -15.56 -17.14 9.09
C ALA A 424 -16.86 -17.13 8.30
N GLY A 425 -17.54 -18.28 8.31
CA GLY A 425 -18.85 -18.48 7.72
C GLY A 425 -18.78 -19.14 6.36
N LYS A 426 -19.94 -19.36 5.74
CA LYS A 426 -20.08 -20.25 4.58
C LYS A 426 -19.08 -19.98 3.45
N ALA A 427 -18.86 -18.72 3.08
CA ALA A 427 -17.93 -18.33 2.02
C ALA A 427 -16.48 -18.73 2.35
N PHE A 428 -16.06 -18.43 3.58
CA PHE A 428 -14.76 -18.76 4.13
C PHE A 428 -14.56 -20.28 4.20
N ASP A 429 -15.54 -20.99 4.78
CA ASP A 429 -15.49 -22.45 4.96
C ASP A 429 -15.42 -23.18 3.61
N GLN A 430 -16.16 -22.71 2.60
CA GLN A 430 -16.14 -23.25 1.25
C GLN A 430 -14.78 -23.08 0.57
N SER A 431 -14.17 -21.91 0.71
CA SER A 431 -12.86 -21.61 0.12
C SER A 431 -11.76 -22.45 0.76
N TRP A 432 -11.77 -22.58 2.08
CA TRP A 432 -10.86 -23.48 2.80
C TRP A 432 -11.08 -24.96 2.48
N ALA A 433 -12.33 -25.40 2.35
CA ALA A 433 -12.63 -26.77 1.92
C ALA A 433 -12.04 -27.04 0.53
N HIS A 434 -12.16 -26.10 -0.41
CA HIS A 434 -11.57 -26.20 -1.74
C HIS A 434 -10.03 -26.18 -1.69
N ALA A 435 -9.41 -25.25 -0.95
CA ALA A 435 -7.95 -25.18 -0.82
C ALA A 435 -7.34 -26.48 -0.30
N ARG A 436 -8.03 -27.16 0.62
CA ARG A 436 -7.62 -28.48 1.14
C ARG A 436 -7.67 -29.58 0.07
N THR A 437 -8.53 -29.46 -0.94
CA THR A 437 -8.57 -30.41 -2.07
C THR A 437 -7.45 -30.19 -3.08
N CYS A 438 -6.87 -28.98 -3.16
CA CYS A 438 -5.68 -28.72 -3.98
C CYS A 438 -4.46 -29.50 -3.46
N GLY A 439 -4.36 -29.70 -2.15
CA GLY A 439 -3.45 -30.66 -1.53
C GLY A 439 -1.95 -30.30 -1.59
N ASP A 440 -1.59 -29.07 -1.94
CA ASP A 440 -0.21 -28.60 -2.01
C ASP A 440 0.02 -27.29 -1.24
N ALA A 441 1.29 -27.07 -0.87
CA ALA A 441 1.75 -25.81 -0.25
C ALA A 441 1.89 -24.66 -1.26
N LYS A 442 1.64 -24.92 -2.57
CA LYS A 442 1.59 -23.88 -3.61
C LYS A 442 0.22 -23.21 -3.65
N THR A 443 -0.71 -23.64 -2.82
CA THR A 443 -2.01 -23.00 -2.62
C THR A 443 -1.99 -22.24 -1.31
N VAL A 444 -2.18 -20.92 -1.38
CA VAL A 444 -2.25 -20.04 -0.21
C VAL A 444 -3.62 -19.37 -0.17
N VAL A 445 -4.26 -19.38 0.99
CA VAL A 445 -5.60 -18.81 1.19
C VAL A 445 -5.48 -17.42 1.80
N ASP A 446 -5.98 -16.41 1.08
CA ASP A 446 -6.03 -15.01 1.50
C ASP A 446 -7.22 -14.77 2.45
N GLU A 447 -6.93 -14.48 3.72
CA GLU A 447 -7.90 -14.16 4.78
C GLU A 447 -7.87 -12.67 5.15
N HIS A 448 -9.05 -12.07 5.25
CA HIS A 448 -9.22 -10.63 5.54
C HIS A 448 -9.91 -10.36 6.88
N PHE A 449 -9.34 -9.50 7.74
CA PHE A 449 -9.88 -9.15 9.06
C PHE A 449 -9.80 -7.66 9.41
N TYR A 450 -10.96 -7.00 9.39
CA TYR A 450 -11.14 -5.69 10.00
C TYR A 450 -11.99 -5.83 11.26
N LYS A 451 -11.33 -5.96 12.43
CA LYS A 451 -11.99 -6.34 13.69
C LYS A 451 -11.52 -5.51 14.87
N SER A 452 -12.33 -5.47 15.94
CA SER A 452 -11.99 -4.66 17.13
C SER A 452 -10.69 -5.15 17.80
N PRO A 453 -9.95 -4.28 18.51
CA PRO A 453 -8.78 -4.70 19.28
C PRO A 453 -9.04 -5.87 20.25
N ALA A 454 -10.23 -5.96 20.84
CA ALA A 454 -10.59 -7.09 21.72
C ALA A 454 -10.62 -8.42 20.94
N TRP A 455 -11.18 -8.41 19.73
CA TRP A 455 -11.22 -9.60 18.88
C TRP A 455 -9.82 -10.09 18.52
N PHE A 456 -8.87 -9.20 18.22
CA PHE A 456 -7.48 -9.61 17.96
C PHE A 456 -6.86 -10.31 19.17
N ILE A 457 -7.09 -9.79 20.38
CA ILE A 457 -6.62 -10.44 21.62
C ILE A 457 -7.30 -11.79 21.84
N ASP A 458 -8.62 -11.88 21.59
CA ASP A 458 -9.39 -13.13 21.73
C ASP A 458 -9.05 -14.17 20.66
N GLN A 459 -8.30 -13.80 19.62
CA GLN A 459 -7.96 -14.66 18.48
C GLN A 459 -6.46 -14.96 18.38
N VAL A 460 -5.68 -14.70 19.43
CA VAL A 460 -4.24 -15.03 19.46
C VAL A 460 -3.98 -16.51 19.15
N ASN A 461 -4.89 -17.42 19.48
CA ASN A 461 -4.73 -18.86 19.22
C ASN A 461 -5.44 -19.34 17.94
N ARG A 462 -5.86 -18.42 17.05
CA ARG A 462 -6.68 -18.72 15.86
C ARG A 462 -6.09 -19.83 14.99
N TYR A 463 -4.77 -19.84 14.80
CA TYR A 463 -4.09 -20.75 13.89
C TYR A 463 -3.53 -22.00 14.57
N ASP A 464 -3.63 -22.11 15.90
CA ASP A 464 -3.05 -23.22 16.69
C ASP A 464 -3.59 -24.59 16.24
N ASP A 465 -4.85 -24.65 15.81
CA ASP A 465 -5.52 -25.89 15.40
C ASP A 465 -5.61 -26.07 13.87
N TYR A 466 -4.99 -25.18 13.08
CA TYR A 466 -5.00 -25.33 11.63
C TYR A 466 -4.20 -26.58 11.21
N PRO A 467 -4.61 -27.31 10.16
CA PRO A 467 -3.84 -28.44 9.65
C PRO A 467 -2.47 -28.01 9.13
N ARG A 468 -1.42 -28.79 9.43
CA ARG A 468 -0.05 -28.56 8.93
C ARG A 468 0.20 -29.42 7.67
N GLY A 469 1.06 -28.93 6.77
CA GLY A 469 1.51 -29.70 5.59
C GLY A 469 0.58 -29.64 4.37
N GLY A 470 -0.37 -28.70 4.33
CA GLY A 470 -1.25 -28.45 3.18
C GLY A 470 -1.25 -26.98 2.77
N ALA A 471 -2.40 -26.50 2.28
CA ALA A 471 -2.58 -25.08 1.95
C ALA A 471 -2.24 -24.17 3.14
N GLN A 472 -1.52 -23.09 2.87
CA GLN A 472 -1.07 -22.14 3.90
C GLN A 472 -1.97 -20.89 3.95
N VAL A 473 -1.82 -20.11 5.02
CA VAL A 473 -2.56 -18.86 5.23
C VAL A 473 -1.74 -17.68 4.73
N PHE A 474 -2.40 -16.79 3.99
CA PHE A 474 -1.97 -15.41 3.82
C PHE A 474 -2.99 -14.51 4.52
N MET A 475 -2.57 -13.76 5.53
CA MET A 475 -3.41 -12.74 6.15
C MET A 475 -3.26 -11.44 5.34
N GLY A 476 -3.92 -11.37 4.19
CA GLY A 476 -3.63 -10.35 3.18
C GLY A 476 -4.23 -8.98 3.42
N GLU A 477 -5.23 -8.91 4.29
CA GLU A 477 -5.71 -7.64 4.82
C GLU A 477 -6.07 -7.80 6.28
N TYR A 478 -5.43 -7.02 7.16
CA TYR A 478 -5.90 -6.94 8.53
C TYR A 478 -5.63 -5.58 9.17
N ALA A 479 -6.53 -5.19 10.07
CA ALA A 479 -6.32 -4.08 10.99
C ALA A 479 -7.23 -4.20 12.22
N ALA A 480 -6.69 -3.89 13.40
CA ALA A 480 -7.47 -3.72 14.62
C ALA A 480 -8.25 -2.41 14.56
N HIS A 481 -9.40 -2.47 13.90
CA HIS A 481 -10.33 -1.37 13.72
C HIS A 481 -11.67 -1.67 14.40
N VAL A 482 -12.17 -0.74 15.21
CA VAL A 482 -13.53 -0.87 15.73
C VAL A 482 -14.49 -0.70 14.56
N PRO A 483 -15.36 -1.69 14.26
CA PRO A 483 -16.22 -1.63 13.09
C PRO A 483 -16.98 -0.31 13.06
N THR A 484 -16.91 0.40 11.93
CA THR A 484 -17.82 1.50 11.67
C THR A 484 -19.23 0.93 11.55
N LEU A 485 -19.97 0.91 12.65
CA LEU A 485 -21.42 1.08 12.60
C LEU A 485 -21.73 2.32 11.72
N PRO A 486 -22.96 2.52 11.22
CA PRO A 486 -23.37 3.72 10.50
C PRO A 486 -23.40 4.95 11.44
N ILE A 487 -22.24 5.27 12.01
CA ILE A 487 -21.98 6.33 12.95
C ILE A 487 -21.48 7.52 12.11
N PRO A 488 -22.07 8.72 12.29
CA PRO A 488 -21.60 9.94 11.68
C PRO A 488 -20.09 10.09 11.86
N ARG A 489 -19.38 10.49 10.80
CA ARG A 489 -17.91 10.58 10.76
C ARG A 489 -17.27 11.27 11.98
N ARG A 490 -17.90 12.34 12.49
CA ARG A 490 -17.47 13.09 13.70
C ARG A 490 -17.54 12.30 15.01
N LEU A 491 -18.26 11.18 15.02
CA LEU A 491 -18.47 10.29 16.16
C LEU A 491 -17.68 8.97 16.00
N ARG A 492 -16.90 8.81 14.93
CA ARG A 492 -16.04 7.62 14.75
C ARG A 492 -14.90 7.66 15.76
N LEU A 493 -14.54 6.49 16.28
CA LEU A 493 -13.39 6.36 17.16
C LEU A 493 -12.09 6.63 16.39
N PRO A 494 -11.04 7.15 17.06
CA PRO A 494 -9.73 7.31 16.45
C PRO A 494 -9.20 5.98 15.91
N ALA A 495 -8.63 6.01 14.73
CA ALA A 495 -7.89 4.89 14.16
C ALA A 495 -6.42 4.91 14.60
N ASN A 496 -5.71 3.79 14.42
CA ASN A 496 -4.29 3.64 14.73
C ASN A 496 -3.90 4.14 16.14
N THR A 497 -4.63 3.64 17.13
CA THR A 497 -4.41 3.90 18.55
C THR A 497 -3.34 2.98 19.16
N ILE A 498 -2.84 3.32 20.35
CA ILE A 498 -2.03 2.40 21.17
C ILE A 498 -2.77 1.07 21.39
N LYS A 499 -4.07 1.13 21.70
CA LYS A 499 -4.88 -0.08 21.93
C LYS A 499 -4.92 -1.00 20.71
N SER A 500 -5.07 -0.45 19.51
CA SER A 500 -5.03 -1.25 18.28
C SER A 500 -3.64 -1.81 18.00
N ALA A 501 -2.58 -1.01 18.17
CA ALA A 501 -1.21 -1.47 17.94
C ALA A 501 -0.81 -2.62 18.89
N ILE A 502 -1.14 -2.50 20.18
CA ILE A 502 -0.83 -3.54 21.17
C ILE A 502 -1.70 -4.78 21.03
N ALA A 503 -2.96 -4.64 20.58
CA ALA A 503 -3.80 -5.79 20.28
C ALA A 503 -3.30 -6.57 19.05
N GLU A 504 -2.86 -5.86 18.00
CA GLU A 504 -2.21 -6.48 16.85
C GLU A 504 -0.89 -7.16 17.24
N ALA A 505 -0.06 -6.52 18.09
CA ALA A 505 1.15 -7.14 18.62
C ALA A 505 0.84 -8.46 19.33
N ALA A 506 -0.20 -8.50 20.17
CA ALA A 506 -0.62 -9.74 20.84
C ALA A 506 -1.01 -10.81 19.82
N PHE A 507 -1.83 -10.47 18.83
CA PHE A 507 -2.23 -11.39 17.77
C PHE A 507 -1.04 -11.89 16.93
N LEU A 508 -0.07 -11.03 16.65
CA LEU A 508 1.15 -11.40 15.91
C LEU A 508 2.01 -12.42 16.65
N THR A 509 1.93 -12.52 17.99
CA THR A 509 2.58 -13.65 18.71
C THR A 509 1.96 -15.01 18.32
N GLY A 510 0.65 -15.04 18.10
CA GLY A 510 -0.06 -16.21 17.57
C GLY A 510 0.32 -16.55 16.14
N VAL A 511 0.51 -15.51 15.31
CA VAL A 511 1.00 -15.64 13.94
C VAL A 511 2.41 -16.23 13.92
N GLU A 512 3.34 -15.66 14.69
CA GLU A 512 4.72 -16.14 14.75
C GLU A 512 4.82 -17.60 15.25
N ARG A 513 4.02 -17.97 16.26
CA ARG A 513 3.94 -19.34 16.79
C ARG A 513 3.42 -20.37 15.77
N ASN A 514 2.72 -19.90 14.73
CA ASN A 514 2.16 -20.70 13.66
C ASN A 514 2.68 -20.27 12.28
N ALA A 515 3.89 -19.71 12.20
CA ALA A 515 4.47 -19.25 10.93
C ALA A 515 4.81 -20.38 9.93
N ASP A 516 4.65 -21.64 10.35
CA ASP A 516 4.66 -22.83 9.51
C ASP A 516 3.34 -23.00 8.72
N VAL A 517 2.24 -22.45 9.26
CA VAL A 517 0.91 -22.41 8.63
C VAL A 517 0.64 -21.05 8.01
N VAL A 518 0.94 -19.96 8.72
CA VAL A 518 0.80 -18.58 8.23
C VAL A 518 2.04 -18.19 7.46
N ALA A 519 1.96 -18.27 6.14
CA ALA A 519 3.09 -18.00 5.26
C ALA A 519 3.35 -16.51 5.06
N MET A 520 2.30 -15.68 5.11
CA MET A 520 2.36 -14.28 4.71
C MET A 520 1.36 -13.44 5.50
N THR A 521 1.69 -12.17 5.75
CA THR A 521 0.78 -11.18 6.36
C THR A 521 1.02 -9.80 5.78
N SER A 522 -0.04 -9.01 5.64
CA SER A 522 0.04 -7.59 5.27
C SER A 522 -1.06 -6.76 5.92
N TYR A 523 -0.66 -5.71 6.63
CA TYR A 523 -1.60 -4.73 7.20
C TYR A 523 -2.28 -3.94 6.07
N ALA A 524 -3.57 -3.65 6.21
CA ALA A 524 -4.31 -2.88 5.22
C ALA A 524 -5.25 -1.83 5.84
N PRO A 525 -5.49 -0.71 5.14
CA PRO A 525 -4.71 -0.18 4.01
C PRO A 525 -3.33 0.38 4.43
N LEU A 526 -2.43 0.52 3.46
CA LEU A 526 -1.03 0.91 3.72
C LEU A 526 -0.84 2.41 3.89
N LEU A 527 -1.33 3.21 2.94
CA LEU A 527 -1.06 4.66 2.88
C LEU A 527 -2.34 5.50 3.04
N ASN A 528 -2.18 6.69 3.61
CA ASN A 528 -3.25 7.67 3.74
C ASN A 528 -2.77 9.11 3.56
N HIS A 529 -3.17 9.73 2.45
CA HIS A 529 -3.04 11.17 2.33
C HIS A 529 -4.01 11.83 3.32
N LEU A 530 -3.50 12.67 4.21
CA LEU A 530 -4.29 13.23 5.33
C LEU A 530 -5.54 14.00 4.89
N GLU A 531 -5.49 14.59 3.70
CA GLU A 531 -6.58 15.37 3.11
C GLU A 531 -7.52 14.53 2.23
N SER A 532 -7.22 13.24 1.97
CA SER A 532 -8.09 12.36 1.15
C SER A 532 -9.39 12.00 1.85
N GLU A 533 -9.32 11.83 3.18
CA GLU A 533 -10.47 11.64 4.04
C GLU A 533 -11.30 10.35 3.76
N LEU A 534 -10.84 9.37 2.98
CA LEU A 534 -11.68 8.22 2.57
C LEU A 534 -11.77 7.13 3.64
N TRP A 535 -10.63 6.56 4.01
CA TRP A 535 -10.50 5.45 4.93
C TRP A 535 -9.52 5.81 6.04
N GLN A 536 -9.90 5.67 7.31
CA GLN A 536 -9.20 6.34 8.41
C GLN A 536 -8.14 5.50 9.13
N HIS A 537 -8.16 4.17 9.00
CA HIS A 537 -7.13 3.30 9.59
C HIS A 537 -6.12 2.91 8.54
N ASN A 538 -4.86 3.32 8.69
CA ASN A 538 -3.83 3.07 7.68
C ASN A 538 -2.45 2.95 8.36
N LEU A 539 -1.53 2.25 7.73
CA LEU A 539 -0.23 2.01 8.35
C LEU A 539 0.64 3.28 8.38
N ILE A 540 0.61 4.07 7.31
CA ILE A 540 1.40 5.30 7.14
C ILE A 540 0.47 6.45 6.71
N ASP A 541 0.50 7.52 7.48
CA ASP A 541 -0.12 8.79 7.12
C ASP A 541 0.90 9.69 6.42
N PHE A 542 0.45 10.47 5.45
CA PHE A 542 1.32 11.43 4.76
C PHE A 542 0.57 12.65 4.22
N ASP A 543 1.34 13.68 3.88
CA ASP A 543 0.93 14.79 3.02
C ASP A 543 2.10 15.14 2.07
N GLY A 544 2.02 16.28 1.40
CA GLY A 544 3.10 16.74 0.50
C GLY A 544 4.45 17.03 1.18
N PHE A 545 4.52 17.15 2.51
CA PHE A 545 5.76 17.45 3.24
C PHE A 545 6.18 16.40 4.25
N THR A 546 5.26 15.57 4.71
CA THR A 546 5.46 14.70 5.85
C THR A 546 5.03 13.27 5.54
N VAL A 547 5.82 12.32 6.02
CA VAL A 547 5.51 10.90 6.08
C VAL A 547 5.61 10.48 7.54
N THR A 548 4.60 9.76 8.03
CA THR A 548 4.51 9.37 9.43
C THR A 548 3.98 7.95 9.54
N PRO A 549 4.85 6.98 9.81
CA PRO A 549 4.45 5.67 10.28
C PRO A 549 3.63 5.77 11.58
N THR A 550 2.55 5.00 11.68
CA THR A 550 1.69 4.97 12.87
C THR A 550 2.26 4.10 14.00
N ALA A 551 1.62 4.09 15.17
CA ALA A 551 1.94 3.14 16.25
C ALA A 551 1.87 1.67 15.77
N ASN A 552 0.89 1.35 14.90
CA ASN A 552 0.77 0.03 14.31
C ASN A 552 1.96 -0.28 13.38
N ALA A 553 2.44 0.70 12.61
CA ALA A 553 3.62 0.54 11.75
C ALA A 553 4.89 0.21 12.56
N ALA A 554 5.06 0.83 13.74
CA ALA A 554 6.16 0.50 14.63
C ALA A 554 6.08 -0.96 15.11
N VAL A 555 4.88 -1.46 15.44
CA VAL A 555 4.67 -2.88 15.79
C VAL A 555 4.99 -3.79 14.62
N GLN A 556 4.49 -3.50 13.41
CA GLN A 556 4.79 -4.29 12.20
C GLN A 556 6.31 -4.36 11.96
N LYS A 557 6.99 -3.21 12.01
CA LYS A 557 8.45 -3.12 11.84
C LYS A 557 9.19 -3.94 12.89
N LEU A 558 8.79 -3.86 14.16
CA LEU A 558 9.46 -4.59 15.25
C LEU A 558 9.42 -6.11 15.01
N PHE A 559 8.24 -6.65 14.69
CA PHE A 559 8.08 -8.07 14.38
C PHE A 559 8.81 -8.47 13.10
N ALA A 560 8.76 -7.66 12.04
CA ALA A 560 9.44 -7.96 10.77
C ALA A 560 10.97 -7.97 10.88
N THR A 561 11.53 -7.20 11.80
CA THR A 561 13.00 -7.07 11.99
C THR A 561 13.55 -7.96 13.11
N THR A 562 12.70 -8.45 14.01
CA THR A 562 13.11 -9.28 15.16
C THR A 562 12.56 -10.71 15.05
N LEU A 563 12.90 -11.39 13.97
CA LEU A 563 12.36 -12.72 13.65
C LEU A 563 13.49 -13.70 13.32
N GLY A 564 13.39 -14.92 13.85
CA GLY A 564 14.26 -16.04 13.50
C GLY A 564 13.68 -16.91 12.37
N GLU A 565 14.47 -17.87 11.91
CA GLU A 565 14.09 -18.79 10.82
C GLU A 565 13.26 -19.99 11.27
N ARG A 566 13.22 -20.28 12.57
CA ARG A 566 12.53 -21.45 13.14
C ARG A 566 11.75 -21.05 14.38
N ILE A 567 10.55 -21.59 14.53
CA ILE A 567 9.70 -21.37 15.70
C ILE A 567 10.32 -22.08 16.91
N VAL A 568 10.24 -21.44 18.07
CA VAL A 568 10.73 -21.99 19.34
C VAL A 568 9.55 -22.15 20.29
N ASP A 569 9.51 -23.29 20.97
CA ASP A 569 8.42 -23.59 21.91
C ASP A 569 8.64 -22.85 23.22
N LEU A 570 7.53 -22.38 23.78
CA LEU A 570 7.48 -21.68 25.05
C LEU A 570 6.62 -22.49 26.02
N ASP A 571 7.18 -22.84 27.17
CA ASP A 571 6.50 -23.55 28.24
C ASP A 571 6.34 -22.66 29.47
N GLY A 572 5.23 -22.81 30.19
CA GLY A 572 4.98 -22.11 31.45
C GLY A 572 3.74 -21.24 31.41
N GLU A 573 3.51 -20.53 32.50
CA GLU A 573 2.36 -19.65 32.66
C GLU A 573 2.80 -18.19 32.50
N LEU A 574 2.02 -17.43 31.74
CA LEU A 574 2.16 -15.98 31.61
C LEU A 574 1.13 -15.28 32.50
N PRO A 575 1.42 -14.05 32.98
CA PRO A 575 0.39 -13.24 33.64
C PRO A 575 -0.79 -13.00 32.70
N ALA A 576 -1.99 -12.87 33.26
CA ALA A 576 -3.18 -12.58 32.45
C ALA A 576 -2.99 -11.28 31.64
N GLY A 577 -3.25 -11.35 30.32
CA GLY A 577 -3.05 -10.24 29.39
C GLY A 577 -1.61 -10.07 28.90
N VAL A 578 -0.71 -11.01 29.21
CA VAL A 578 0.62 -11.13 28.60
C VAL A 578 0.63 -12.25 27.57
N PHE A 579 1.24 -11.99 26.41
CA PHE A 579 1.36 -12.92 25.30
C PHE A 579 2.82 -13.04 24.86
N ALA A 580 3.20 -14.19 24.32
CA ALA A 580 4.56 -14.45 23.92
C ALA A 580 4.68 -15.32 22.67
N SER A 581 5.76 -15.09 21.92
CA SER A 581 6.25 -15.94 20.84
C SER A 581 7.76 -15.91 20.82
N ALA A 582 8.36 -16.96 20.26
CA ALA A 582 9.80 -17.03 20.11
C ALA A 582 10.15 -17.70 18.79
N SER A 583 11.24 -17.23 18.20
CA SER A 583 11.84 -17.78 17.00
C SER A 583 13.36 -17.70 17.11
N ARG A 584 14.08 -18.51 16.34
CA ARG A 584 15.54 -18.51 16.33
C ARG A 584 16.11 -18.72 14.94
N SER A 585 17.27 -18.15 14.72
CA SER A 585 18.20 -18.55 13.67
C SER A 585 19.30 -19.43 14.29
N ASP A 586 20.38 -19.70 13.56
CA ASP A 586 21.49 -20.51 14.08
C ASP A 586 22.33 -19.74 15.13
N ASP A 587 22.39 -18.42 15.04
CA ASP A 587 23.23 -17.53 15.86
C ASP A 587 22.43 -16.62 16.82
N ARG A 588 21.09 -16.63 16.72
CA ARG A 588 20.23 -15.68 17.44
C ARG A 588 18.92 -16.30 17.90
N LEU A 589 18.49 -15.97 19.12
CA LEU A 589 17.15 -16.19 19.64
C LEU A 589 16.41 -14.86 19.72
N CYS A 590 15.17 -14.84 19.24
CA CYS A 590 14.22 -13.73 19.31
C CYS A 590 13.04 -14.13 20.19
N VAL A 591 12.63 -13.27 21.12
CA VAL A 591 11.42 -13.49 21.94
C VAL A 591 10.59 -12.21 21.95
N HIS A 592 9.33 -12.29 21.54
CA HIS A 592 8.38 -11.21 21.68
C HIS A 592 7.54 -11.42 22.95
N LEU A 593 7.42 -10.38 23.77
CA LEU A 593 6.57 -10.33 24.96
C LEU A 593 5.65 -9.12 24.87
N VAL A 594 4.34 -9.34 24.91
CA VAL A 594 3.32 -8.30 24.76
C VAL A 594 2.50 -8.20 26.03
N ASN A 595 2.52 -7.04 26.70
CA ASN A 595 1.64 -6.74 27.82
C ASN A 595 0.50 -5.85 27.35
N THR A 596 -0.71 -6.41 27.28
CA THR A 596 -1.93 -5.68 26.87
C THR A 596 -2.58 -4.90 28.00
N THR A 597 -2.13 -5.10 29.25
CA THR A 597 -2.73 -4.51 30.44
C THR A 597 -2.25 -3.08 30.68
N THR A 598 -2.96 -2.34 31.52
CA THR A 598 -2.60 -0.96 31.91
C THR A 598 -1.68 -0.90 33.12
N ILE A 599 -1.16 -2.04 33.58
CA ILE A 599 -0.23 -2.14 34.71
C ILE A 599 1.05 -2.86 34.29
N PRO A 600 2.19 -2.61 34.94
CA PRO A 600 3.39 -3.39 34.69
C PRO A 600 3.19 -4.86 35.04
N GLN A 601 3.87 -5.76 34.34
CA GLN A 601 3.81 -7.22 34.57
C GLN A 601 5.22 -7.78 34.70
N ASP A 602 5.51 -8.47 35.79
CA ASP A 602 6.81 -9.12 36.00
C ASP A 602 6.82 -10.50 35.35
N VAL A 603 7.84 -10.75 34.53
CA VAL A 603 8.06 -12.03 33.84
C VAL A 603 9.50 -12.46 34.08
N THR A 604 9.69 -13.76 34.37
CA THR A 604 11.02 -14.39 34.33
C THR A 604 11.09 -15.32 33.14
N LEU A 605 12.02 -15.05 32.23
CA LEU A 605 12.32 -15.85 31.06
C LEU A 605 13.53 -16.74 31.35
N THR A 606 13.32 -18.05 31.46
CA THR A 606 14.40 -19.04 31.51
C THR A 606 14.69 -19.53 30.10
N VAL A 607 15.94 -19.46 29.66
CA VAL A 607 16.35 -19.87 28.31
C VAL A 607 17.18 -21.13 28.41
N ASP A 608 16.59 -22.26 28.01
CA ASP A 608 17.27 -23.56 27.93
C ASP A 608 17.93 -23.74 26.54
N LEU A 609 18.74 -22.74 26.17
CA LEU A 609 19.55 -22.70 24.96
C LEU A 609 20.92 -22.11 25.33
N PRO A 610 22.01 -22.51 24.65
CA PRO A 610 23.34 -22.01 24.97
C PRO A 610 23.47 -20.55 24.54
N LEU A 611 23.21 -19.64 25.47
CA LEU A 611 23.37 -18.21 25.26
C LEU A 611 24.85 -17.80 25.35
N HIS A 612 25.25 -16.79 24.56
CA HIS A 612 26.52 -16.10 24.75
C HIS A 612 26.32 -14.59 24.82
N GLY A 613 27.07 -13.93 25.71
CA GLY A 613 26.97 -12.49 25.93
C GLY A 613 25.71 -12.06 26.68
N ALA A 614 25.48 -10.75 26.71
CA ALA A 614 24.26 -10.16 27.24
C ALA A 614 23.17 -10.16 26.15
N GLY A 615 21.90 -10.18 26.56
CA GLY A 615 20.79 -9.94 25.64
C GLY A 615 20.52 -8.45 25.45
N SER A 616 19.66 -8.12 24.50
CA SER A 616 19.10 -6.79 24.32
C SER A 616 17.58 -6.87 24.19
N ALA A 617 16.89 -5.77 24.52
CA ALA A 617 15.47 -5.62 24.21
C ALA A 617 15.20 -4.29 23.54
N THR A 618 14.37 -4.31 22.49
CA THR A 618 13.70 -3.12 21.97
C THR A 618 12.27 -3.13 22.50
N VAL A 619 11.86 -2.06 23.18
CA VAL A 619 10.57 -1.97 23.85
C VAL A 619 9.77 -0.82 23.26
N LEU A 620 8.64 -1.13 22.64
CA LEU A 620 7.62 -0.15 22.27
C LEU A 620 6.53 -0.16 23.34
N ALA A 621 6.31 0.97 24.00
CA ALA A 621 5.28 1.05 25.04
C ALA A 621 4.41 2.29 24.96
N ALA A 622 3.23 2.16 25.55
CA ALA A 622 2.45 3.32 25.92
C ALA A 622 3.26 4.24 26.84
N PRO A 623 3.15 5.55 26.65
CA PRO A 623 3.78 6.53 27.50
C PRO A 623 3.20 6.55 28.92
N HIS A 624 4.04 6.84 29.91
CA HIS A 624 3.58 7.12 31.26
C HIS A 624 3.02 8.56 31.36
N GLY A 625 1.73 8.70 31.67
CA GLY A 625 1.09 10.01 31.90
C GLY A 625 0.43 10.61 30.66
N ILE A 626 0.79 11.84 30.28
CA ILE A 626 0.27 12.52 29.07
C ILE A 626 0.59 11.64 27.87
N GLN A 627 -0.38 11.41 26.97
CA GLN A 627 -0.17 10.64 25.75
C GLN A 627 0.63 11.46 24.72
N PRO A 628 1.92 11.16 24.45
CA PRO A 628 2.61 11.58 23.24
C PRO A 628 1.76 11.26 22.02
N SER A 629 1.34 12.34 21.40
CA SER A 629 0.81 12.35 20.07
C SER A 629 1.76 13.12 19.16
N ARG A 630 1.85 12.71 17.90
CA ARG A 630 2.41 13.56 16.85
C ARG A 630 1.27 14.34 16.24
N ARG A 631 1.43 15.65 16.12
CA ARG A 631 0.51 16.49 15.34
C ARG A 631 0.98 16.49 13.88
N MET A 632 0.07 16.17 12.97
CA MET A 632 0.30 16.19 11.52
C MET A 632 -0.90 16.83 10.84
N GLY A 633 -0.65 17.93 10.14
CA GLY A 633 -1.71 18.85 9.75
C GLY A 633 -2.58 19.24 10.97
N SER A 634 -3.86 18.93 10.90
CA SER A 634 -4.85 19.18 11.96
C SER A 634 -5.10 17.99 12.91
N ARG A 635 -4.45 16.84 12.71
CA ARG A 635 -4.77 15.60 13.42
C ARG A 635 -3.66 15.18 14.39
N GLU A 636 -4.06 14.71 15.56
CA GLU A 636 -3.17 14.03 16.49
C GLU A 636 -3.15 12.52 16.20
N ARG A 637 -1.96 11.93 16.28
CA ARG A 637 -1.73 10.49 16.13
C ARG A 637 -0.99 9.93 17.32
N ALA A 638 -1.44 8.79 17.81
CA ALA A 638 -0.80 8.11 18.92
C ALA A 638 0.63 7.67 18.53
N LYS A 639 1.56 7.80 19.47
CA LYS A 639 2.96 7.37 19.31
C LYS A 639 3.35 6.44 20.46
N LEU A 640 4.00 5.31 20.13
CA LEU A 640 4.67 4.46 21.10
C LEU A 640 6.06 5.02 21.39
N LEU A 641 6.50 4.92 22.65
CA LEU A 641 7.87 5.23 23.04
C LEU A 641 8.74 4.00 22.81
N GLU A 642 9.83 4.18 22.08
CA GLU A 642 10.84 3.16 21.83
C GLU A 642 12.01 3.35 22.79
N ASP A 643 12.34 2.29 23.53
CA ASP A 643 13.52 2.23 24.39
C ASP A 643 14.35 0.99 24.05
N HIS A 644 15.67 1.08 24.21
CA HIS A 644 16.57 -0.07 24.11
C HIS A 644 17.17 -0.39 25.47
N LEU A 645 17.12 -1.65 25.86
CA LEU A 645 17.58 -2.14 27.16
C LEU A 645 18.64 -3.22 26.98
N ALA A 646 19.69 -3.19 27.80
CA ALA A 646 20.59 -4.33 27.96
C ALA A 646 19.97 -5.32 28.95
N LEU A 647 19.97 -6.61 28.61
CA LEU A 647 19.42 -7.67 29.43
C LEU A 647 20.55 -8.46 30.09
N ALA A 648 20.58 -8.44 31.43
CA ALA A 648 21.46 -9.30 32.20
C ALA A 648 20.90 -10.73 32.23
N VAL A 649 21.71 -11.70 31.83
CA VAL A 649 21.40 -13.13 31.89
C VAL A 649 22.10 -13.71 33.12
N HIS A 650 21.33 -14.27 34.05
CA HIS A 650 21.83 -14.91 35.27
C HIS A 650 21.37 -16.37 35.29
N ASP A 651 22.31 -17.31 35.22
CA ASP A 651 22.03 -18.75 35.21
C ASP A 651 20.99 -19.15 34.14
N GLY A 652 21.09 -18.55 32.95
CA GLY A 652 20.15 -18.78 31.84
C GLY A 652 18.78 -18.09 32.02
N ALA A 653 18.56 -17.32 33.08
CA ALA A 653 17.32 -16.60 33.33
C ALA A 653 17.46 -15.08 33.14
N VAL A 654 16.38 -14.44 32.70
CA VAL A 654 16.22 -13.00 32.56
C VAL A 654 14.92 -12.59 33.25
N SER A 655 15.01 -11.72 34.25
CA SER A 655 13.82 -11.13 34.89
C SER A 655 13.58 -9.74 34.32
N LEU A 656 12.34 -9.46 33.96
CA LEU A 656 11.94 -8.21 33.32
C LEU A 656 10.56 -7.76 33.79
N THR A 657 10.40 -6.45 33.93
CA THR A 657 9.10 -5.82 34.17
C THR A 657 8.60 -5.23 32.86
N LEU A 658 7.61 -5.89 32.24
CA LEU A 658 6.95 -5.41 31.04
C LEU A 658 6.16 -4.14 31.36
N ARG A 659 6.42 -3.06 30.61
CA ARG A 659 5.68 -1.80 30.76
C ARG A 659 4.19 -1.99 30.43
N PRO A 660 3.26 -1.19 30.98
CA PRO A 660 1.87 -1.17 30.56
C PRO A 660 1.74 -1.00 29.04
N GLN A 661 0.82 -1.72 28.41
CA GLN A 661 0.50 -1.59 26.99
C GLN A 661 1.76 -1.53 26.11
N SER A 662 2.55 -2.59 26.15
CA SER A 662 3.86 -2.65 25.50
C SER A 662 4.08 -3.93 24.72
N VAL A 663 4.99 -3.86 23.75
CA VAL A 663 5.66 -5.00 23.15
C VAL A 663 7.16 -4.86 23.38
N SER A 664 7.78 -5.91 23.88
CA SER A 664 9.22 -6.04 24.05
C SER A 664 9.71 -7.13 23.10
N ALA A 665 10.64 -6.81 22.21
CA ALA A 665 11.34 -7.79 21.39
C ALA A 665 12.74 -7.98 21.98
N LEU A 666 13.00 -9.18 22.48
CA LEU A 666 14.24 -9.56 23.16
C LEU A 666 15.10 -10.36 22.17
N GLU A 667 16.40 -10.07 22.14
CA GLU A 667 17.37 -10.75 21.29
C GLU A 667 18.53 -11.27 22.14
N PHE A 668 18.95 -12.51 21.86
CA PHE A 668 20.09 -13.15 22.52
C PHE A 668 20.98 -13.83 21.48
N GLY A 669 22.29 -13.73 21.63
CA GLY A 669 23.24 -14.52 20.84
C GLY A 669 23.21 -15.99 21.26
N LEU A 670 23.15 -16.90 20.29
CA LEU A 670 23.26 -18.34 20.48
C LEU A 670 24.68 -18.82 20.17
N ALA A 671 25.28 -19.60 21.07
CA ALA A 671 26.57 -20.22 20.81
C ALA A 671 26.39 -21.37 19.82
N SER A 672 27.31 -21.49 18.85
CA SER A 672 27.36 -22.63 17.93
C SER A 672 27.51 -23.92 18.74
N VAL A 673 26.63 -24.90 18.50
CA VAL A 673 26.83 -26.26 19.02
C VAL A 673 27.99 -26.87 18.23
N SER A 674 29.17 -26.92 18.84
CA SER A 674 30.38 -27.54 18.28
C SER A 674 30.24 -29.04 18.12
#